data_AF-A0A962L9F8-F1
#
_entry.id   AF-A0A962L9F8-F1
#
_cell.length_a   1.000
_cell.length_b   1.000
_cell.length_c   1.000
_cell.angle_alpha   90.00
_cell.angle_beta   90.00
_cell.angle_gamma   90.00
#
_symmetry.space_group_name_H-M   'P 1'
#
loop_
_entity.id
_entity.type
_entity.pdbx_description
1 polymer ?
#
loop_
_entity_poly.entity_id
_entity_poly.type
_entity_poly.pdbx_seq_one_letter_code
_entity_poly.pdbx_strand_id
1 'polypeptide(L)'
;MQAAGVDQAQVILRVAGSAAALGQCREDWESLAVRALEPNVFYEPTPLLAAINELGYLPPPTVLLVYLKPAGRPDAEAILIGLFPFFRARRGPRGILRYYRLFTNMQCGLNTPLIDGQHAELAIDSALTWLDGAPGGARYLGLFGIASDGDFARILRGLLARRRQPWLEERRYERALFRPRASAAEYLEAAISGRHRKGYRRLQNRLAELGELSFRVSQFDQPIEPWTEDFLALEARGWKGVHGNAMLSSAADRAFFRALLTQMHARRQLMMVSLVLNQKPIAMKCNLLPAQPGAGAFAYKIAYDEDYARYSPGVLLEIENIRLLHELQPGVAWMDSSAFPDHPMINRLWLDRREIVDLLCGSAGAIGRLGVAALALKQRHQLPAEPAYTSPGAMKQKFEPYLEFDPQTFVSLFPDRPFPIRHRLVDHPLLQLERLAQLASELPPDLVECNMGSLPFSLGFDSTPVNGMTIEETVRQIEECESWMGLKQIQLDPEYRALLWDCVRQIYPFSEIKRPGTQQLEAYIFISSPGSVTPFHFDDEHNFLLQVRGSKTMHMWDARDPNVVTYQALERAYNGSPRNIPYKEELAAQGQTFELRPGDGLHVPVHNPHWVQNGPEVSISLSITFRSAALVKESTVHWFNAKLRERGWSPRPFQDAPVRDTAKYFAARAVRRSMRYLGR
;
A
#
# COMPACT_ATOMS: atom_id res chain seq x y z
N MET A 1 -64.18 -14.30 12.57
CA MET A 1 -63.24 -13.60 13.46
C MET A 1 -61.93 -13.48 12.70
N GLN A 2 -61.71 -12.34 12.03
CA GLN A 2 -60.49 -12.06 11.27
C GLN A 2 -59.32 -11.97 12.25
N ALA A 3 -58.27 -12.75 12.01
CA ALA A 3 -57.01 -12.59 12.71
C ALA A 3 -56.44 -11.21 12.36
N ALA A 4 -56.35 -10.33 13.34
CA ALA A 4 -55.67 -9.05 13.23
C ALA A 4 -54.23 -9.32 12.77
N GLY A 5 -53.88 -8.85 11.57
CA GLY A 5 -52.52 -8.92 11.06
C GLY A 5 -51.60 -8.14 11.98
N VAL A 6 -50.60 -8.82 12.54
CA VAL A 6 -49.51 -8.18 13.28
C VAL A 6 -48.72 -7.34 12.28
N ASP A 7 -48.83 -6.02 12.37
CA ASP A 7 -48.11 -5.08 11.52
C ASP A 7 -46.60 -5.20 11.81
N GLN A 8 -45.84 -5.84 10.91
CA GLN A 8 -44.41 -6.09 11.09
C GLN A 8 -43.58 -4.86 10.69
N ALA A 9 -42.46 -4.63 11.37
CA ALA A 9 -41.54 -3.55 11.01
C ALA A 9 -41.00 -3.77 9.58
N GLN A 10 -40.97 -2.71 8.78
CA GLN A 10 -40.57 -2.79 7.37
C GLN A 10 -39.15 -2.24 7.18
N VAL A 11 -38.28 -3.03 6.56
CA VAL A 11 -36.94 -2.57 6.15
C VAL A 11 -36.98 -2.06 4.71
N ILE A 12 -36.37 -0.90 4.48
CA ILE A 12 -36.28 -0.25 3.16
C ILE A 12 -34.79 -0.11 2.81
N LEU A 13 -34.38 -0.66 1.67
CA LEU A 13 -33.02 -0.54 1.17
C LEU A 13 -32.94 0.51 0.07
N ARG A 14 -32.02 1.46 0.21
CA ARG A 14 -31.73 2.47 -0.83
C ARG A 14 -30.26 2.40 -1.21
N VAL A 15 -29.97 2.68 -2.47
CA VAL A 15 -28.59 2.70 -3.01
C VAL A 15 -28.32 4.07 -3.59
N ALA A 16 -27.41 4.82 -2.98
CA ALA A 16 -26.95 6.11 -3.48
C ALA A 16 -25.66 5.95 -4.28
N GLY A 17 -25.59 6.55 -5.47
CA GLY A 17 -24.45 6.47 -6.39
C GLY A 17 -23.76 7.81 -6.68
N SER A 18 -24.11 8.88 -5.94
CA SER A 18 -23.54 10.20 -6.12
C SER A 18 -23.53 10.99 -4.81
N ALA A 19 -22.65 11.98 -4.70
CA ALA A 19 -22.61 12.90 -3.56
C ALA A 19 -23.93 13.68 -3.41
N ALA A 20 -24.57 14.07 -4.52
CA ALA A 20 -25.86 14.75 -4.50
C ALA A 20 -26.97 13.89 -3.89
N ALA A 21 -27.01 12.59 -4.21
CA ALA A 21 -27.97 11.65 -3.63
C ALA A 21 -27.72 11.43 -2.13
N LEU A 22 -26.45 11.39 -1.70
CA LEU A 22 -26.09 11.30 -0.28
C LEU A 22 -26.41 12.59 0.49
N GLY A 23 -26.29 13.75 -0.16
CA GLY A 23 -26.68 15.03 0.42
C GLY A 23 -28.15 15.10 0.82
N GLN A 24 -29.04 14.38 0.11
CA GLN A 24 -30.47 14.33 0.42
C GLN A 24 -30.80 13.56 1.71
N CYS A 25 -29.94 12.64 2.15
CA CYS A 25 -30.11 11.90 3.40
C CYS A 25 -29.14 12.37 4.50
N ARG A 26 -28.62 13.60 4.39
CA ARG A 26 -27.60 14.11 5.30
C ARG A 26 -28.09 14.15 6.75
N GLU A 27 -29.30 14.63 7.00
CA GLU A 27 -29.87 14.73 8.36
C GLU A 27 -30.02 13.36 9.01
N ASP A 28 -30.57 12.38 8.29
CA ASP A 28 -30.68 10.99 8.76
C ASP A 28 -29.32 10.37 9.10
N TRP A 29 -28.31 10.69 8.29
CA TRP A 29 -26.94 10.18 8.43
C TRP A 29 -26.20 10.86 9.59
N GLU A 30 -26.35 12.17 9.78
CA GLU A 30 -25.87 12.88 10.97
C GLU A 30 -26.50 12.29 12.24
N SER A 31 -27.80 12.01 12.19
CA SER A 31 -28.54 11.38 13.26
C SER A 31 -27.99 9.96 13.55
N LEU A 32 -27.73 9.14 12.52
CA LEU A 32 -27.13 7.81 12.66
C LEU A 32 -25.74 7.86 13.29
N ALA A 33 -24.91 8.82 12.90
CA ALA A 33 -23.54 8.97 13.42
C ALA A 33 -23.49 9.18 14.94
N VAL A 34 -24.48 9.87 15.51
CA VAL A 34 -24.56 10.13 16.97
C VAL A 34 -24.96 8.88 17.77
N ARG A 35 -25.70 7.95 17.16
CA ARG A 35 -26.22 6.72 17.82
C ARG A 35 -25.59 5.44 17.30
N ALA A 36 -24.44 5.55 16.63
CA ALA A 36 -23.76 4.42 16.02
C ALA A 36 -23.34 3.41 17.10
N LEU A 37 -23.44 2.11 16.77
CA LEU A 37 -22.95 0.98 17.56
C LEU A 37 -21.45 1.14 17.87
N GLU A 38 -20.70 1.52 16.85
CA GLU A 38 -19.29 1.89 16.95
C GLU A 38 -19.07 3.17 16.14
N PRO A 39 -18.36 4.16 16.69
CA PRO A 39 -18.08 5.39 15.97
C PRO A 39 -17.07 5.13 14.84
N ASN A 40 -17.34 5.66 13.65
CA ASN A 40 -16.38 5.72 12.55
C ASN A 40 -16.46 7.08 11.86
N VAL A 41 -15.58 8.00 12.28
CA VAL A 41 -15.55 9.37 11.75
C VAL A 41 -15.34 9.40 10.23
N PHE A 42 -14.61 8.44 9.66
CA PHE A 42 -14.33 8.41 8.23
C PHE A 42 -15.57 8.15 7.37
N TYR A 43 -16.61 7.56 7.94
CA TYR A 43 -17.90 7.31 7.30
C TYR A 43 -19.00 8.23 7.81
N GLU A 44 -18.67 9.27 8.58
CA GLU A 44 -19.61 10.35 8.88
C GLU A 44 -19.83 11.25 7.66
N PRO A 45 -20.93 12.04 7.63
CA PRO A 45 -21.28 12.87 6.48
C PRO A 45 -20.14 13.75 5.99
N THR A 46 -19.48 14.46 6.91
CA THR A 46 -18.44 15.43 6.56
C THR A 46 -17.23 14.74 5.90
N PRO A 47 -16.57 13.74 6.52
CA PRO A 47 -15.36 13.17 5.92
C PRO A 47 -15.64 12.35 4.66
N LEU A 48 -16.75 11.61 4.62
CA LEU A 48 -17.06 10.78 3.46
C LEU A 48 -17.49 11.63 2.25
N LEU A 49 -18.30 12.69 2.44
CA LEU A 49 -18.65 13.59 1.33
C LEU A 49 -17.44 14.35 0.82
N ALA A 50 -16.56 14.84 1.71
CA ALA A 50 -15.31 15.48 1.30
C ALA A 50 -14.45 14.51 0.48
N ALA A 51 -14.33 13.24 0.90
CA ALA A 51 -13.56 12.25 0.16
C ALA A 51 -14.16 11.95 -1.23
N ILE A 52 -15.48 11.86 -1.33
CA ILE A 52 -16.18 11.61 -2.60
C ILE A 52 -16.01 12.78 -3.57
N ASN A 53 -16.13 14.01 -3.07
CA ASN A 53 -16.09 15.23 -3.90
C ASN A 53 -14.68 15.58 -4.36
N GLU A 54 -13.69 15.51 -3.46
CA GLU A 54 -12.38 16.10 -3.70
C GLU A 54 -11.35 15.10 -4.24
N LEU A 55 -11.48 13.80 -3.95
CA LEU A 55 -10.49 12.79 -4.35
C LEU A 55 -10.77 12.15 -5.72
N GLY A 56 -11.84 12.57 -6.43
CA GLY A 56 -12.02 12.30 -7.86
C GLY A 56 -12.27 10.83 -8.24
N TYR A 57 -12.94 10.04 -7.40
CA TYR A 57 -13.22 8.62 -7.72
C TYR A 57 -14.17 8.45 -8.91
N LEU A 58 -13.73 7.72 -9.94
CA LEU A 58 -14.53 7.38 -11.11
C LEU A 58 -14.60 5.85 -11.33
N PRO A 59 -15.78 5.21 -11.21
CA PRO A 59 -17.05 5.80 -10.75
C PRO A 59 -17.00 6.13 -9.24
N PRO A 60 -17.87 7.03 -8.76
CA PRO A 60 -17.99 7.31 -7.32
C PRO A 60 -18.42 6.06 -6.54
N PRO A 61 -18.12 6.00 -5.23
CA PRO A 61 -18.56 4.89 -4.41
C PRO A 61 -20.09 4.80 -4.36
N THR A 62 -20.56 3.57 -4.27
CA THR A 62 -21.97 3.24 -4.08
C THR A 62 -22.23 3.07 -2.59
N VAL A 63 -23.25 3.72 -2.03
CA VAL A 63 -23.59 3.61 -0.61
C VAL A 63 -24.92 2.91 -0.45
N LEU A 64 -24.93 1.80 0.28
CA LEU A 64 -26.14 1.13 0.72
C LEU A 64 -26.64 1.78 2.01
N LEU A 65 -27.88 2.23 1.98
CA LEU A 65 -28.61 2.82 3.09
C LEU A 65 -29.71 1.84 3.52
N VAL A 66 -29.75 1.51 4.80
CA VAL A 66 -30.75 0.62 5.40
C VAL A 66 -31.65 1.47 6.29
N TYR A 67 -32.92 1.58 5.91
CA TYR A 67 -33.94 2.30 6.64
C TYR A 67 -34.89 1.32 7.34
N LEU A 68 -35.38 1.71 8.52
CA LEU A 68 -36.37 0.97 9.29
C LEU A 68 -37.63 1.81 9.46
N LYS A 69 -38.77 1.23 9.11
CA LYS A 69 -40.09 1.76 9.43
C LYS A 69 -40.68 0.96 10.61
N PRO A 70 -40.93 1.58 11.77
CA PRO A 70 -41.42 0.86 12.95
C PRO A 70 -42.78 0.16 12.72
N ALA A 71 -42.94 -1.02 13.31
CA ALA A 71 -44.19 -1.77 13.37
C ALA A 71 -45.33 -0.95 14.01
N GLY A 72 -46.54 -1.03 13.45
CA GLY A 72 -47.74 -0.41 14.05
C GLY A 72 -47.75 1.12 13.97
N ARG A 73 -46.84 1.74 13.20
CA ARG A 73 -46.77 3.18 12.95
C ARG A 73 -46.57 3.47 11.46
N PRO A 74 -47.59 3.24 10.61
CA PRO A 74 -47.48 3.41 9.17
C PRO A 74 -47.23 4.87 8.75
N ASP A 75 -47.53 5.86 9.59
CA ASP A 75 -47.26 7.27 9.32
C ASP A 75 -45.91 7.75 9.87
N ALA A 76 -45.19 6.91 10.62
CA ALA A 76 -43.86 7.29 11.11
C ALA A 76 -42.84 7.33 9.96
N GLU A 77 -41.98 8.33 10.00
CA GLU A 77 -40.84 8.42 9.09
C GLU A 77 -39.89 7.25 9.29
N ALA A 78 -39.32 6.76 8.18
CA ALA A 78 -38.35 5.69 8.23
C ALA A 78 -37.01 6.24 8.75
N ILE A 79 -36.42 5.57 9.73
CA ILE A 79 -35.14 5.98 10.32
C ILE A 79 -33.98 5.24 9.65
N LEU A 80 -32.87 5.93 9.38
CA LEU A 80 -31.67 5.29 8.86
C LEU A 80 -30.99 4.48 9.97
N ILE A 81 -30.85 3.17 9.78
CA ILE A 81 -30.25 2.24 10.75
C ILE A 81 -28.92 1.62 10.30
N GLY A 82 -28.52 1.82 9.04
CA GLY A 82 -27.24 1.34 8.55
C GLY A 82 -26.77 2.06 7.30
N LEU A 83 -25.46 2.32 7.22
CA LEU A 83 -24.79 2.93 6.09
C LEU A 83 -23.52 2.18 5.74
N PHE A 84 -23.46 1.67 4.51
CA PHE A 84 -22.34 0.88 4.00
C PHE A 84 -21.83 1.46 2.68
N PRO A 85 -20.71 2.19 2.68
CA PRO A 85 -20.12 2.72 1.46
C PRO A 85 -19.23 1.66 0.81
N PHE A 86 -19.36 1.51 -0.51
CA PHE A 86 -18.69 0.45 -1.26
C PHE A 86 -18.07 0.94 -2.57
N PHE A 87 -16.95 0.34 -2.95
CA PHE A 87 -16.53 0.22 -4.32
C PHE A 87 -17.10 -1.04 -4.96
N ARG A 88 -17.40 -0.94 -6.25
CA ARG A 88 -17.67 -2.09 -7.10
C ARG A 88 -16.34 -2.60 -7.64
N ALA A 89 -15.97 -3.80 -7.26
CA ALA A 89 -14.72 -4.41 -7.68
C ALA A 89 -14.97 -5.73 -8.40
N ARG A 90 -13.94 -6.16 -9.13
CA ARG A 90 -13.91 -7.43 -9.84
C ARG A 90 -12.63 -8.16 -9.46
N ARG A 91 -12.76 -9.38 -8.92
CA ARG A 91 -11.64 -10.24 -8.53
C ARG A 91 -11.64 -11.53 -9.35
N GLY A 92 -10.47 -12.14 -9.47
CA GLY A 92 -10.30 -13.40 -10.18
C GLY A 92 -10.29 -13.27 -11.71
N PRO A 93 -10.21 -14.40 -12.43
CA PRO A 93 -10.27 -14.45 -13.89
C PRO A 93 -11.61 -13.88 -14.40
N ARG A 94 -11.61 -13.23 -15.56
CA ARG A 94 -12.67 -12.41 -16.19
C ARG A 94 -13.32 -11.33 -15.32
N GLY A 95 -12.80 -11.09 -14.11
CA GLY A 95 -13.57 -10.36 -13.12
C GLY A 95 -14.89 -11.06 -12.76
N ILE A 96 -14.92 -12.39 -12.85
CA ILE A 96 -16.10 -13.23 -12.58
C ILE A 96 -16.59 -13.04 -11.16
N LEU A 97 -15.66 -12.88 -10.20
CA LEU A 97 -16.03 -12.55 -8.83
C LEU A 97 -16.30 -11.05 -8.78
N ARG A 98 -17.55 -10.70 -9.04
CA ARG A 98 -18.06 -9.36 -8.79
C ARG A 98 -18.30 -9.23 -7.30
N TYR A 99 -17.75 -8.21 -6.69
CA TYR A 99 -17.92 -8.01 -5.26
C TYR A 99 -17.99 -6.53 -4.94
N TYR A 100 -18.74 -6.23 -3.88
CA TYR A 100 -18.70 -4.93 -3.24
C TYR A 100 -17.59 -4.98 -2.21
N ARG A 101 -16.74 -3.95 -2.15
CA ARG A 101 -15.73 -3.80 -1.11
C ARG A 101 -16.02 -2.50 -0.38
N LEU A 102 -15.89 -2.48 0.94
CA LEU A 102 -16.00 -1.24 1.70
C LEU A 102 -15.10 -0.14 1.11
N PHE A 103 -15.67 1.06 0.99
CA PHE A 103 -14.96 2.23 0.49
C PHE A 103 -13.76 2.52 1.38
N THR A 104 -12.59 2.68 0.78
CA THR A 104 -11.36 2.93 1.53
C THR A 104 -10.42 3.78 0.70
N ASN A 105 -9.64 4.62 1.35
CA ASN A 105 -8.60 5.43 0.74
C ASN A 105 -7.48 5.70 1.74
N MET A 106 -6.39 6.32 1.30
CA MET A 106 -5.22 6.60 2.16
C MET A 106 -5.53 7.52 3.34
N GLN A 107 -6.64 8.26 3.30
CA GLN A 107 -7.10 9.15 4.37
C GLN A 107 -8.12 8.48 5.31
N CYS A 108 -8.54 7.24 5.03
CA CYS A 108 -9.46 6.45 5.87
C CYS A 108 -8.68 5.48 6.76
N GLY A 109 -8.66 5.74 8.07
CA GLY A 109 -8.01 4.87 9.05
C GLY A 109 -8.82 3.63 9.43
N LEU A 110 -10.15 3.66 9.28
CA LEU A 110 -11.04 2.55 9.67
C LEU A 110 -12.23 2.47 8.72
N ASN A 111 -12.63 1.26 8.37
CA ASN A 111 -13.69 1.02 7.38
C ASN A 111 -14.95 0.38 7.99
N THR A 112 -15.08 0.25 9.31
CA THR A 112 -16.29 -0.30 9.97
C THR A 112 -17.54 0.51 9.54
N PRO A 113 -18.59 -0.12 9.00
CA PRO A 113 -19.82 0.57 8.61
C PRO A 113 -20.49 1.32 9.78
N LEU A 114 -21.21 2.40 9.50
CA LEU A 114 -22.03 3.07 10.51
C LEU A 114 -23.34 2.30 10.67
N ILE A 115 -23.58 1.77 11.87
CA ILE A 115 -24.71 0.90 12.19
C ILE A 115 -25.38 1.45 13.44
N ASP A 116 -26.70 1.49 13.46
CA ASP A 116 -27.46 1.93 14.63
C ASP A 116 -27.28 0.95 15.81
N GLY A 117 -26.98 1.47 17.00
CA GLY A 117 -26.70 0.64 18.18
C GLY A 117 -27.89 -0.20 18.65
N GLN A 118 -29.13 0.25 18.44
CA GLN A 118 -30.34 -0.46 18.85
C GLN A 118 -30.82 -1.47 17.81
N HIS A 119 -30.52 -1.24 16.54
CA HIS A 119 -30.98 -2.04 15.40
C HIS A 119 -29.84 -2.74 14.66
N ALA A 120 -28.70 -2.95 15.32
CA ALA A 120 -27.47 -3.41 14.70
C ALA A 120 -27.62 -4.75 13.96
N GLU A 121 -28.24 -5.74 14.61
CA GLU A 121 -28.46 -7.05 14.01
C GLU A 121 -29.31 -6.94 12.73
N LEU A 122 -30.41 -6.18 12.79
CA LEU A 122 -31.31 -5.98 11.65
C LEU A 122 -30.60 -5.26 10.49
N ALA A 123 -29.80 -4.23 10.78
CA ALA A 123 -29.06 -3.49 9.76
C ALA A 123 -28.01 -4.38 9.04
N ILE A 124 -27.25 -5.15 9.80
CA ILE A 124 -26.21 -6.05 9.27
C ILE A 124 -26.86 -7.20 8.48
N ASP A 125 -27.92 -7.82 9.02
CA ASP A 125 -28.64 -8.89 8.34
C ASP A 125 -29.29 -8.42 7.02
N SER A 126 -29.78 -7.17 7.01
CA SER A 126 -30.33 -6.54 5.81
C SER A 126 -29.27 -6.33 4.72
N ALA A 127 -28.03 -5.96 5.10
CA ALA A 127 -26.92 -5.86 4.15
C ALA A 127 -26.47 -7.23 3.61
N LEU A 128 -26.49 -8.28 4.44
CA LEU A 128 -26.22 -9.66 4.00
C LEU A 128 -27.33 -10.18 3.07
N THR A 129 -28.59 -9.86 3.36
CA THR A 129 -29.73 -10.19 2.50
C THR A 129 -29.68 -9.42 1.18
N TRP A 130 -29.29 -8.15 1.21
CA TRP A 130 -29.03 -7.37 0.00
C TRP A 130 -27.93 -8.01 -0.86
N LEU A 131 -26.86 -8.53 -0.24
CA LEU A 131 -25.79 -9.23 -0.95
C LEU A 131 -26.32 -10.45 -1.73
N ASP A 132 -27.32 -11.16 -1.19
CA ASP A 132 -27.91 -12.35 -1.83
C ASP A 132 -28.61 -12.01 -3.16
N GLY A 133 -29.14 -10.79 -3.28
CA GLY A 133 -29.79 -10.24 -4.48
C GLY A 133 -29.04 -9.09 -5.17
N ALA A 134 -27.74 -8.90 -4.88
CA ALA A 134 -27.07 -7.64 -5.19
C ALA A 134 -27.05 -7.29 -6.70
N PRO A 135 -27.25 -5.99 -7.06
CA PRO A 135 -27.25 -5.54 -8.44
C PRO A 135 -25.97 -5.87 -9.19
N GLY A 136 -26.10 -6.15 -10.50
CA GLY A 136 -24.96 -6.46 -11.35
C GLY A 136 -24.27 -7.78 -11.01
N GLY A 137 -24.92 -8.68 -10.28
CA GLY A 137 -24.45 -10.05 -10.04
C GLY A 137 -23.25 -10.14 -9.10
N ALA A 138 -23.05 -9.17 -8.22
CA ALA A 138 -22.08 -9.28 -7.14
C ALA A 138 -22.48 -10.42 -6.20
N ARG A 139 -21.51 -11.25 -5.80
CA ARG A 139 -21.73 -12.42 -4.93
C ARG A 139 -20.85 -12.42 -3.70
N TYR A 140 -20.06 -11.37 -3.51
CA TYR A 140 -19.20 -11.23 -2.34
C TYR A 140 -19.21 -9.78 -1.83
N LEU A 141 -18.93 -9.66 -0.55
CA LEU A 141 -18.80 -8.43 0.19
C LEU A 141 -17.46 -8.45 0.93
N GLY A 142 -16.52 -7.61 0.51
CA GLY A 142 -15.21 -7.42 1.13
C GLY A 142 -15.29 -6.35 2.21
N LEU A 143 -15.28 -6.77 3.46
CA LEU A 143 -15.26 -5.92 4.65
C LEU A 143 -13.81 -5.78 5.11
N PHE A 144 -13.04 -4.96 4.39
CA PHE A 144 -11.59 -4.84 4.58
C PHE A 144 -11.28 -3.64 5.45
N GLY A 145 -10.42 -3.80 6.45
CA GLY A 145 -10.02 -2.74 7.38
C GLY A 145 -11.06 -2.43 8.45
N ILE A 146 -11.82 -3.43 8.91
CA ILE A 146 -12.79 -3.27 10.01
C ILE A 146 -12.13 -3.61 11.36
N ALA A 147 -12.64 -3.02 12.43
CA ALA A 147 -12.26 -3.42 13.80
C ALA A 147 -12.76 -4.83 14.07
N SER A 148 -11.87 -5.73 14.48
CA SER A 148 -12.18 -7.14 14.75
C SER A 148 -12.62 -7.38 16.19
N ASP A 149 -12.22 -6.48 17.09
CA ASP A 149 -12.52 -6.44 18.53
C ASP A 149 -13.81 -5.68 18.87
N GLY A 150 -14.52 -5.17 17.85
CA GLY A 150 -15.77 -4.42 17.97
C GLY A 150 -17.05 -5.27 17.90
N ASP A 151 -18.16 -4.68 18.33
CA ASP A 151 -19.50 -5.30 18.31
C ASP A 151 -20.01 -5.58 16.89
N PHE A 152 -19.66 -4.76 15.89
CA PHE A 152 -19.97 -4.99 14.50
C PHE A 152 -19.43 -6.34 14.03
N ALA A 153 -18.13 -6.61 14.24
CA ALA A 153 -17.51 -7.85 13.84
C ALA A 153 -18.09 -9.06 14.60
N ARG A 154 -18.39 -8.89 15.89
CA ARG A 154 -19.04 -9.91 16.73
C ARG A 154 -20.43 -10.27 16.19
N ILE A 155 -21.30 -9.28 15.97
CA ILE A 155 -22.67 -9.49 15.47
C ILE A 155 -22.64 -10.07 14.05
N LEU A 156 -21.79 -9.53 13.17
CA LEU A 156 -21.59 -10.04 11.81
C LEU A 156 -21.22 -11.53 11.81
N ARG A 157 -20.22 -11.94 12.59
CA ARG A 157 -19.81 -13.36 12.68
C ARG A 157 -20.95 -14.25 13.19
N GLY A 158 -21.71 -13.77 14.18
CA GLY A 158 -22.91 -14.45 14.67
C GLY A 158 -23.98 -14.64 13.60
N LEU A 159 -24.27 -13.59 12.83
CA LEU A 159 -25.22 -13.63 11.71
C LEU A 159 -24.75 -14.55 10.58
N LEU A 160 -23.48 -14.47 10.18
CA LEU A 160 -22.89 -15.35 9.17
C LEU A 160 -23.02 -16.82 9.58
N ALA A 161 -22.78 -17.14 10.87
CA ALA A 161 -22.98 -18.48 11.39
C ALA A 161 -24.46 -18.91 11.35
N ARG A 162 -25.40 -18.08 11.85
CA ARG A 162 -26.85 -18.38 11.84
C ARG A 162 -27.41 -18.58 10.43
N ARG A 163 -27.02 -17.71 9.50
CA ARG A 163 -27.40 -17.78 8.07
C ARG A 163 -26.66 -18.91 7.32
N ARG A 164 -25.69 -19.56 7.97
CA ARG A 164 -24.72 -20.48 7.33
C ARG A 164 -24.10 -19.85 6.09
N GLN A 165 -23.85 -18.55 6.12
CA GLN A 165 -23.36 -17.78 4.99
C GLN A 165 -21.83 -17.90 4.94
N PRO A 166 -21.24 -18.24 3.79
CA PRO A 166 -19.81 -18.54 3.70
C PRO A 166 -18.98 -17.26 3.88
N TRP A 167 -17.90 -17.33 4.63
CA TRP A 167 -16.96 -16.22 4.76
C TRP A 167 -15.51 -16.71 4.95
N LEU A 168 -14.56 -15.81 4.72
CA LEU A 168 -13.13 -16.06 4.87
C LEU A 168 -12.45 -14.82 5.48
N GLU A 169 -11.49 -15.06 6.36
CA GLU A 169 -10.56 -14.03 6.82
C GLU A 169 -9.31 -14.01 5.92
N GLU A 170 -9.07 -12.88 5.25
CA GLU A 170 -7.95 -12.76 4.32
C GLU A 170 -6.69 -12.22 5.00
N ARG A 171 -6.85 -11.31 5.96
CA ARG A 171 -5.74 -10.66 6.66
C ARG A 171 -6.17 -10.21 8.04
N ARG A 172 -5.23 -10.24 8.98
CA ARG A 172 -5.35 -9.73 10.35
C ARG A 172 -4.06 -9.03 10.73
N TYR A 173 -4.17 -7.91 11.43
CA TYR A 173 -3.04 -7.20 12.02
C TYR A 173 -3.51 -6.37 13.21
N GLU A 174 -2.58 -5.98 14.07
CA GLU A 174 -2.87 -5.07 15.18
C GLU A 174 -2.26 -3.70 14.92
N ARG A 175 -2.80 -2.66 15.56
CA ARG A 175 -2.15 -1.34 15.63
C ARG A 175 -2.36 -0.71 17.00
N ALA A 176 -1.56 0.31 17.30
CA ALA A 176 -1.65 1.05 18.55
C ALA A 176 -3.04 1.66 18.78
N LEU A 177 -3.50 1.55 20.03
CA LEU A 177 -4.72 2.17 20.55
C LEU A 177 -4.38 2.88 21.86
N PHE A 178 -4.99 4.04 22.07
CA PHE A 178 -5.00 4.73 23.34
C PHE A 178 -6.32 4.43 24.06
N ARG A 179 -6.26 4.10 25.35
CA ARG A 179 -7.40 4.13 26.27
C ARG A 179 -7.03 4.97 27.49
N PRO A 180 -7.90 5.84 28.00
CA PRO A 180 -7.58 6.64 29.18
C PRO A 180 -7.28 5.74 30.39
N ARG A 181 -6.45 6.24 31.31
CA ARG A 181 -6.25 5.71 32.67
C ARG A 181 -6.78 6.74 33.67
N ALA A 182 -6.58 6.56 34.99
CA ALA A 182 -7.12 7.50 35.97
C ALA A 182 -6.49 8.90 35.85
N SER A 183 -5.27 8.98 35.33
CA SER A 183 -4.63 10.25 34.98
C SER A 183 -3.60 10.10 33.86
N ALA A 184 -3.28 11.21 33.19
CA ALA A 184 -2.18 11.24 32.23
C ALA A 184 -0.82 10.91 32.88
N ALA A 185 -0.63 11.25 34.16
CA ALA A 185 0.56 10.89 34.90
C ALA A 185 0.69 9.36 34.96
N GLU A 186 -0.31 8.67 35.51
CA GLU A 186 -0.36 7.20 35.59
C GLU A 186 -0.13 6.55 34.22
N TYR A 187 -0.81 7.04 33.18
CA TYR A 187 -0.65 6.55 31.82
C TYR A 187 0.81 6.65 31.34
N LEU A 188 1.43 7.83 31.46
CA LEU A 188 2.80 8.07 31.00
C LEU A 188 3.84 7.33 31.84
N GLU A 189 3.55 7.03 33.11
CA GLU A 189 4.40 6.20 33.96
C GLU A 189 4.43 4.75 33.51
N ALA A 190 3.29 4.20 33.10
CA ALA A 190 3.20 2.87 32.52
C ALA A 190 3.83 2.81 31.11
N ALA A 191 3.63 3.83 30.28
CA ALA A 191 4.14 3.85 28.90
C ALA A 191 5.64 4.17 28.78
N ILE A 192 6.19 4.99 29.68
CA ILE A 192 7.53 5.55 29.52
C ILE A 192 8.36 5.34 30.79
N SER A 193 9.49 4.64 30.65
CA SER A 193 10.44 4.43 31.74
C SER A 193 10.91 5.76 32.37
N GLY A 194 11.23 5.74 33.67
CA GLY A 194 11.70 6.95 34.37
C GLY A 194 12.93 7.60 33.71
N ARG A 195 13.82 6.78 33.12
CA ARG A 195 14.98 7.25 32.34
C ARG A 195 14.54 8.03 31.09
N HIS A 196 13.62 7.48 30.29
CA HIS A 196 13.13 8.14 29.08
C HIS A 196 12.29 9.38 29.42
N ARG A 197 11.45 9.36 30.46
CA ARG A 197 10.71 10.55 30.93
C ARG A 197 11.64 11.69 31.33
N LYS A 198 12.75 11.40 32.04
CA LYS A 198 13.81 12.39 32.32
C LYS A 198 14.48 12.88 31.04
N GLY A 199 14.73 11.99 30.09
CA GLY A 199 15.28 12.32 28.76
C GLY A 199 14.41 13.31 27.99
N TYR A 200 13.11 13.04 27.84
CA TYR A 200 12.18 13.93 27.14
C TYR A 200 12.04 15.29 27.82
N ARG A 201 11.98 15.34 29.16
CA ARG A 201 12.02 16.62 29.90
C ARG A 201 13.29 17.43 29.61
N ARG A 202 14.45 16.78 29.54
CA ARG A 202 15.71 17.45 29.15
C ARG A 202 15.66 17.97 27.72
N LEU A 203 15.11 17.21 26.77
CA LEU A 203 14.96 17.66 25.38
C LEU A 203 14.03 18.86 25.27
N GLN A 204 12.90 18.85 26.01
CA GLN A 204 11.97 19.97 26.07
C GLN A 204 12.64 21.23 26.66
N ASN A 205 13.39 21.11 27.76
CA ASN A 205 14.11 22.24 28.35
C ASN A 205 15.15 22.82 27.39
N ARG A 206 15.95 21.96 26.72
CA ARG A 206 16.92 22.41 25.71
C ARG A 206 16.28 23.05 24.48
N LEU A 207 15.05 22.67 24.15
CA LEU A 207 14.29 23.30 23.08
C LEU A 207 13.79 24.69 23.53
N ALA A 208 13.39 24.83 24.81
CA ALA A 208 12.99 26.11 25.41
C ALA A 208 14.16 27.08 25.61
N GLU A 209 15.41 26.61 25.66
CA GLU A 209 16.60 27.48 25.65
C GLU A 209 16.75 28.25 24.32
N LEU A 210 16.12 27.78 23.23
CA LEU A 210 16.15 28.45 21.92
C LEU A 210 15.15 29.61 21.80
N GLY A 211 14.26 29.78 22.78
CA GLY A 211 13.26 30.84 22.80
C GLY A 211 11.93 30.44 23.42
N GLU A 212 10.89 31.21 23.16
CA GLU A 212 9.57 31.01 23.77
C GLU A 212 8.92 29.72 23.23
N LEU A 213 8.85 28.68 24.08
CA LEU A 213 8.27 27.38 23.76
C LEU A 213 6.90 27.23 24.44
N SER A 214 5.87 26.93 23.67
CA SER A 214 4.51 26.69 24.19
C SER A 214 3.78 25.59 23.42
N PHE A 215 2.82 24.94 24.06
CA PHE A 215 1.81 24.13 23.37
C PHE A 215 0.56 24.99 23.15
N ARG A 216 0.02 24.97 21.93
CA ARG A 216 -1.24 25.62 21.58
C ARG A 216 -2.25 24.57 21.18
N VAL A 217 -3.43 24.61 21.80
CA VAL A 217 -4.59 23.84 21.38
C VAL A 217 -5.48 24.76 20.56
N SER A 218 -5.93 24.31 19.39
CA SER A 218 -6.79 25.14 18.55
C SER A 218 -8.09 25.49 19.28
N GLN A 219 -8.45 26.76 19.24
CA GLN A 219 -9.72 27.25 19.77
C GLN A 219 -10.72 27.40 18.63
N PHE A 220 -11.99 27.03 18.86
CA PHE A 220 -13.01 26.99 17.81
C PHE A 220 -13.59 28.38 17.45
N ASP A 221 -13.22 29.42 18.19
CA ASP A 221 -13.57 30.82 17.94
C ASP A 221 -12.61 31.51 16.96
N GLN A 222 -11.50 30.85 16.59
CA GLN A 222 -10.53 31.36 15.63
C GLN A 222 -10.72 30.73 14.24
N PRO A 223 -10.36 31.43 13.14
CA PRO A 223 -10.34 30.84 11.81
C PRO A 223 -9.40 29.63 11.73
N ILE A 224 -9.79 28.61 10.99
CA ILE A 224 -9.06 27.33 10.86
C ILE A 224 -8.04 27.35 9.73
N GLU A 225 -8.19 28.29 8.79
CA GLU A 225 -7.38 28.40 7.59
C GLU A 225 -5.89 28.62 7.92
N PRO A 226 -5.49 29.51 8.86
CA PRO A 226 -4.08 29.67 9.21
C PRO A 226 -3.46 28.38 9.75
N TRP A 227 -4.16 27.66 10.63
CA TRP A 227 -3.68 26.37 11.16
C TRP A 227 -3.56 25.33 10.05
N THR A 228 -4.51 25.30 9.11
CA THR A 228 -4.51 24.37 7.99
C THR A 228 -3.31 24.61 7.06
N GLU A 229 -3.04 25.87 6.72
CA GLU A 229 -1.90 26.22 5.87
C GLU A 229 -0.56 26.00 6.58
N ASP A 230 -0.47 26.30 7.88
CA ASP A 230 0.70 25.98 8.70
C ASP A 230 0.97 24.47 8.71
N PHE A 231 -0.06 23.65 8.88
CA PHE A 231 0.08 22.19 8.86
C PHE A 231 0.57 21.71 7.49
N LEU A 232 -0.06 22.18 6.41
CA LEU A 232 0.31 21.81 5.04
C LEU A 232 1.76 22.19 4.73
N ALA A 233 2.18 23.40 5.10
CA ALA A 233 3.55 23.87 4.92
C ALA A 233 4.55 23.05 5.75
N LEU A 234 4.21 22.73 7.01
CA LEU A 234 5.04 21.91 7.88
C LEU A 234 5.17 20.46 7.37
N GLU A 235 4.08 19.84 6.93
CA GLU A 235 4.09 18.48 6.41
C GLU A 235 4.93 18.34 5.14
N ALA A 236 4.88 19.35 4.25
CA ALA A 236 5.66 19.37 3.02
C ALA A 236 7.15 19.65 3.24
N ARG A 237 7.52 20.30 4.34
CA ARG A 237 8.94 20.48 4.72
C ARG A 237 9.49 19.30 5.51
N GLY A 238 8.63 18.58 6.23
CA GLY A 238 8.99 17.41 7.03
C GLY A 238 9.21 16.15 6.19
N TRP A 239 9.47 15.02 6.86
CA TRP A 239 9.73 13.74 6.19
C TRP A 239 8.70 13.42 5.10
N LYS A 240 7.40 13.61 5.35
CA LYS A 240 6.36 13.27 4.37
C LYS A 240 6.46 14.04 3.05
N GLY A 241 6.87 15.31 3.07
CA GLY A 241 7.10 16.10 1.87
C GLY A 241 8.33 15.68 1.10
N VAL A 242 9.42 15.35 1.79
CA VAL A 242 10.63 14.75 1.19
C VAL A 242 10.32 13.37 0.58
N HIS A 243 9.28 12.69 1.05
CA HIS A 243 8.83 11.38 0.57
C HIS A 243 7.72 11.45 -0.50
N GLY A 244 7.32 12.64 -0.97
CA GLY A 244 6.24 12.81 -1.96
C GLY A 244 4.83 12.45 -1.47
N ASN A 245 4.66 12.21 -0.16
CA ASN A 245 3.43 11.76 0.49
C ASN A 245 2.77 12.86 1.33
N ALA A 246 3.30 14.09 1.33
CA ALA A 246 2.64 15.23 1.94
C ALA A 246 1.36 15.57 1.16
N MET A 247 0.33 16.04 1.86
CA MET A 247 -0.92 16.45 1.22
C MET A 247 -0.71 17.59 0.21
N LEU A 248 0.34 18.41 0.38
CA LEU A 248 0.73 19.41 -0.62
C LEU A 248 1.18 18.82 -1.97
N SER A 249 1.44 17.53 -2.08
CA SER A 249 1.93 16.89 -3.32
C SER A 249 0.82 16.64 -4.35
N SER A 250 -0.46 16.75 -3.96
CA SER A 250 -1.63 16.45 -4.79
C SER A 250 -2.69 17.52 -4.65
N ALA A 251 -3.20 18.05 -5.77
CA ALA A 251 -4.26 19.07 -5.74
C ALA A 251 -5.55 18.55 -5.07
N ALA A 252 -5.88 17.30 -5.33
CA ALA A 252 -7.03 16.61 -4.74
C ALA A 252 -6.87 16.43 -3.23
N ASP A 253 -5.70 16.00 -2.75
CA ASP A 253 -5.46 15.81 -1.31
C ASP A 253 -5.44 17.15 -0.55
N ARG A 254 -4.91 18.23 -1.15
CA ARG A 254 -5.00 19.58 -0.59
C ARG A 254 -6.44 20.05 -0.46
N ALA A 255 -7.24 19.89 -1.52
CA ALA A 255 -8.64 20.30 -1.53
C ALA A 255 -9.45 19.52 -0.50
N PHE A 256 -9.24 18.19 -0.47
CA PHE A 256 -9.83 17.30 0.53
C PHE A 256 -9.50 17.72 1.96
N PHE A 257 -8.21 17.94 2.28
CA PHE A 257 -7.79 18.27 3.64
C PHE A 257 -8.36 19.61 4.11
N ARG A 258 -8.34 20.64 3.25
CA ARG A 258 -8.97 21.94 3.54
C ARG A 258 -10.47 21.79 3.79
N ALA A 259 -11.18 21.13 2.87
CA ALA A 259 -12.63 20.92 3.00
C ALA A 259 -12.99 20.14 4.27
N LEU A 260 -12.21 19.09 4.60
CA LEU A 260 -12.38 18.29 5.81
C LEU A 260 -12.21 19.13 7.07
N LEU A 261 -11.07 19.83 7.21
CA LEU A 261 -10.78 20.61 8.42
C LEU A 261 -11.77 21.76 8.60
N THR A 262 -12.10 22.50 7.54
CA THR A 262 -13.07 23.60 7.62
C THR A 262 -14.43 23.10 8.13
N GLN A 263 -14.94 22.01 7.57
CA GLN A 263 -16.25 21.48 7.95
C GLN A 263 -16.25 20.83 9.34
N MET A 264 -15.19 20.11 9.71
CA MET A 264 -15.09 19.49 11.04
C MET A 264 -14.83 20.52 12.14
N HIS A 265 -14.09 21.59 11.85
CA HIS A 265 -13.88 22.72 12.76
C HIS A 265 -15.21 23.40 13.11
N ALA A 266 -16.04 23.70 12.09
CA ALA A 266 -17.36 24.28 12.29
C ALA A 266 -18.28 23.42 13.17
N ARG A 267 -18.05 22.10 13.20
CA ARG A 267 -18.80 21.13 14.02
C ARG A 267 -18.14 20.81 15.36
N ARG A 268 -17.01 21.45 15.67
CA ARG A 268 -16.20 21.18 16.87
C ARG A 268 -15.73 19.73 17.00
N GLN A 269 -15.47 19.09 15.86
CA GLN A 269 -15.10 17.66 15.74
C GLN A 269 -13.58 17.45 15.56
N LEU A 270 -12.76 18.43 15.95
CA LEU A 270 -11.31 18.36 15.82
C LEU A 270 -10.64 18.56 17.17
N MET A 271 -9.55 17.83 17.40
CA MET A 271 -8.61 18.15 18.48
C MET A 271 -7.25 18.38 17.83
N MET A 272 -6.79 19.62 17.87
CA MET A 272 -5.59 20.06 17.18
C MET A 272 -4.61 20.67 18.16
N VAL A 273 -3.37 20.19 18.13
CA VAL A 273 -2.30 20.64 19.02
C VAL A 273 -1.06 21.00 18.22
N SER A 274 -0.44 22.12 18.59
CA SER A 274 0.78 22.64 17.98
C SER A 274 1.83 22.89 19.06
N LEU A 275 3.06 22.40 18.86
CA LEU A 275 4.24 22.84 19.60
C LEU A 275 4.82 24.05 18.87
N VAL A 276 4.90 25.18 19.56
CA VAL A 276 5.26 26.48 18.99
C VAL A 276 6.55 26.98 19.63
N LEU A 277 7.51 27.36 18.80
CA LEU A 277 8.77 28.00 19.20
C LEU A 277 8.87 29.37 18.53
N ASN A 278 9.04 30.44 19.32
CA ASN A 278 9.14 31.82 18.83
C ASN A 278 8.00 32.16 17.84
N GLN A 279 6.77 31.88 18.26
CA GLN A 279 5.52 32.06 17.49
C GLN A 279 5.35 31.16 16.24
N LYS A 280 6.37 30.37 15.84
CA LYS A 280 6.30 29.46 14.70
C LYS A 280 5.95 28.03 15.15
N PRO A 281 4.97 27.34 14.52
CA PRO A 281 4.71 25.94 14.80
C PRO A 281 5.89 25.07 14.29
N ILE A 282 6.42 24.23 15.17
CA ILE A 282 7.50 23.27 14.88
C ILE A 282 7.05 21.82 14.99
N ALA A 283 5.86 21.56 15.53
CA ALA A 283 5.18 20.28 15.46
C ALA A 283 3.68 20.50 15.52
N MET A 284 2.91 19.76 14.73
CA MET A 284 1.46 19.89 14.68
C MET A 284 0.81 18.52 14.56
N LYS A 285 -0.32 18.34 15.23
CA LYS A 285 -1.12 17.10 15.22
C LYS A 285 -2.60 17.44 15.14
N CYS A 286 -3.30 16.71 14.28
CA CYS A 286 -4.74 16.73 14.11
C CYS A 286 -5.32 15.37 14.48
N ASN A 287 -6.30 15.38 15.37
CA ASN A 287 -7.16 14.23 15.67
C ASN A 287 -8.60 14.55 15.27
N LEU A 288 -9.32 13.51 14.86
CA LEU A 288 -10.72 13.57 14.46
C LEU A 288 -11.58 13.02 15.60
N LEU A 289 -12.60 13.78 15.97
CA LEU A 289 -13.60 13.40 16.97
C LEU A 289 -14.91 13.06 16.24
N PRO A 290 -15.50 11.87 16.46
CA PRO A 290 -16.77 11.50 15.86
C PRO A 290 -17.93 12.33 16.43
N ALA A 291 -19.08 12.27 15.78
CA ALA A 291 -20.28 13.01 16.17
C ALA A 291 -20.83 12.54 17.53
N GLN A 292 -20.62 11.27 17.88
CA GLN A 292 -21.00 10.71 19.16
C GLN A 292 -20.03 11.16 20.27
N PRO A 293 -20.47 11.99 21.24
CA PRO A 293 -19.59 12.47 22.30
C PRO A 293 -19.22 11.34 23.27
N GLY A 294 -18.02 11.36 23.84
CA GLY A 294 -17.60 10.34 24.82
C GLY A 294 -17.16 9.00 24.23
N ALA A 295 -17.32 8.78 22.92
CA ALA A 295 -17.08 7.50 22.27
C ALA A 295 -15.59 7.31 21.90
N GLY A 296 -15.29 7.05 20.62
CA GLY A 296 -13.92 6.88 20.13
C GLY A 296 -13.34 8.18 19.56
N ALA A 297 -12.07 8.17 19.20
CA ALA A 297 -11.43 9.22 18.41
C ALA A 297 -10.37 8.62 17.50
N PHE A 298 -9.86 9.41 16.54
CA PHE A 298 -8.90 8.93 15.55
C PHE A 298 -7.74 9.91 15.42
N ALA A 299 -6.52 9.45 15.68
CA ALA A 299 -5.33 10.17 15.24
C ALA A 299 -5.31 10.18 13.72
N TYR A 300 -5.11 11.36 13.13
CA TYR A 300 -5.25 11.54 11.69
C TYR A 300 -3.97 12.00 11.05
N LYS A 301 -3.41 13.13 11.50
CA LYS A 301 -2.18 13.66 10.92
C LYS A 301 -1.26 14.19 12.01
N ILE A 302 0.03 13.97 11.83
CA ILE A 302 1.11 14.55 12.62
C ILE A 302 2.25 14.95 11.67
N ALA A 303 2.89 16.07 11.95
CA ALA A 303 4.08 16.55 11.27
C ALA A 303 4.98 17.33 12.25
N TYR A 304 6.28 17.39 11.98
CA TYR A 304 7.21 18.24 12.72
C TYR A 304 8.28 18.82 11.79
N ASP A 305 8.93 19.89 12.23
CA ASP A 305 10.01 20.59 11.54
C ASP A 305 11.34 19.84 11.78
N GLU A 306 11.91 19.27 10.72
CA GLU A 306 13.09 18.39 10.79
C GLU A 306 14.35 19.10 11.32
N ASP A 307 14.42 20.42 11.23
CA ASP A 307 15.52 21.19 11.80
C ASP A 307 15.61 21.03 13.33
N TYR A 308 14.50 20.68 13.96
CA TYR A 308 14.38 20.42 15.39
C TYR A 308 14.31 18.93 15.74
N ALA A 309 14.51 18.01 14.79
CA ALA A 309 14.39 16.55 15.01
C ALA A 309 15.21 16.05 16.21
N ARG A 310 16.39 16.65 16.46
CA ARG A 310 17.26 16.32 17.62
C ARG A 310 16.59 16.50 18.98
N TYR A 311 15.52 17.29 19.06
CA TYR A 311 14.72 17.52 20.28
C TYR A 311 13.48 16.63 20.36
N SER A 312 13.27 15.74 19.39
CA SER A 312 12.10 14.83 19.32
C SER A 312 10.73 15.54 19.39
N PRO A 313 10.50 16.63 18.61
CA PRO A 313 9.28 17.43 18.71
C PRO A 313 7.99 16.63 18.51
N GLY A 314 7.97 15.64 17.61
CA GLY A 314 6.82 14.74 17.44
C GLY A 314 6.49 13.91 18.69
N VAL A 315 7.51 13.46 19.44
CA VAL A 315 7.30 12.73 20.71
C VAL A 315 6.81 13.66 21.81
N LEU A 316 7.39 14.87 21.90
CA LEU A 316 6.93 15.88 22.87
C LEU A 316 5.47 16.24 22.63
N LEU A 317 5.08 16.42 21.35
CA LEU A 317 3.71 16.67 20.95
C LEU A 317 2.78 15.49 21.26
N GLU A 318 3.23 14.24 21.08
CA GLU A 318 2.43 13.06 21.42
C GLU A 318 2.23 12.90 22.93
N ILE A 319 3.25 13.20 23.74
CA ILE A 319 3.13 13.20 25.20
C ILE A 319 2.11 14.25 25.64
N GLU A 320 2.13 15.44 25.03
CA GLU A 320 1.12 16.46 25.32
C GLU A 320 -0.27 16.06 24.85
N ASN A 321 -0.38 15.46 23.66
CA ASN A 321 -1.63 14.89 23.17
C ASN A 321 -2.24 13.88 24.17
N ILE A 322 -1.42 13.02 24.79
CA ILE A 322 -1.87 12.10 25.84
C ILE A 322 -2.40 12.86 27.07
N ARG A 323 -1.79 13.97 27.48
CA ARG A 323 -2.30 14.80 28.59
C ARG A 323 -3.67 15.38 28.25
N LEU A 324 -3.74 16.04 27.10
CA LEU A 324 -4.97 16.67 26.62
C LEU A 324 -6.12 15.65 26.44
N LEU A 325 -5.82 14.41 26.04
CA LEU A 325 -6.83 13.35 25.95
C LEU A 325 -7.44 12.96 27.30
N HIS A 326 -6.69 13.07 28.40
CA HIS A 326 -7.22 12.85 29.75
C HIS A 326 -7.97 14.08 30.30
N GLU A 327 -7.75 15.26 29.72
CA GLU A 327 -8.41 16.52 30.12
C GLU A 327 -9.66 16.83 29.29
N LEU A 328 -9.81 16.18 28.12
CA LEU A 328 -10.91 16.42 27.19
C LEU A 328 -12.28 16.22 27.85
N GLN A 329 -13.21 17.13 27.59
CA GLN A 329 -14.60 17.08 28.07
C GLN A 329 -15.59 17.33 26.93
N PRO A 330 -16.50 16.38 26.62
CA PRO A 330 -16.50 15.00 27.13
C PRO A 330 -15.23 14.25 26.69
N GLY A 331 -14.75 13.32 27.52
CA GLY A 331 -13.55 12.53 27.22
C GLY A 331 -13.72 11.58 26.03
N VAL A 332 -12.74 10.69 25.82
CA VAL A 332 -12.84 9.60 24.83
C VAL A 332 -12.65 8.26 25.53
N ALA A 333 -13.46 7.27 25.18
CA ALA A 333 -13.29 5.88 25.62
C ALA A 333 -12.02 5.24 25.03
N TRP A 334 -11.63 5.66 23.83
CA TRP A 334 -10.40 5.25 23.16
C TRP A 334 -10.02 6.21 22.03
N MET A 335 -8.76 6.20 21.62
CA MET A 335 -8.32 6.79 20.36
C MET A 335 -7.56 5.77 19.52
N ASP A 336 -7.92 5.66 18.25
CA ASP A 336 -7.27 4.80 17.26
C ASP A 336 -6.13 5.53 16.57
N SER A 337 -4.96 4.91 16.48
CA SER A 337 -3.77 5.56 15.91
C SER A 337 -3.90 5.76 14.41
N SER A 338 -4.78 5.00 13.76
CA SER A 338 -4.86 4.88 12.29
C SER A 338 -3.52 4.53 11.64
N ALA A 339 -2.53 4.12 12.43
CA ALA A 339 -1.18 3.85 11.99
C ALA A 339 -1.09 2.41 11.46
N PHE A 340 0.00 2.15 10.75
CA PHE A 340 0.39 0.79 10.40
C PHE A 340 0.88 0.02 11.65
N PRO A 341 0.90 -1.34 11.61
CA PRO A 341 1.10 -2.19 12.78
C PRO A 341 2.36 -1.92 13.61
N ASP A 342 3.46 -1.52 12.98
CA ASP A 342 4.79 -1.43 13.60
C ASP A 342 5.30 0.00 13.74
N HIS A 343 4.39 0.96 13.92
CA HIS A 343 4.78 2.36 13.95
C HIS A 343 5.68 2.67 15.19
N PRO A 344 6.96 3.05 14.99
CA PRO A 344 8.00 2.95 16.03
C PRO A 344 7.82 3.90 17.22
N MET A 345 7.21 5.08 16.99
CA MET A 345 6.89 6.03 18.05
C MET A 345 5.60 5.66 18.78
N ILE A 346 4.49 5.57 18.05
CA ILE A 346 3.16 5.38 18.64
C ILE A 346 3.05 4.05 19.40
N ASN A 347 3.65 2.95 18.92
CA ASN A 347 3.61 1.66 19.61
C ASN A 347 4.27 1.68 20.99
N ARG A 348 5.23 2.59 21.21
CA ARG A 348 5.90 2.77 22.50
C ARG A 348 5.10 3.64 23.46
N LEU A 349 4.35 4.62 22.93
CA LEU A 349 3.61 5.59 23.73
C LEU A 349 2.17 5.13 24.00
N TRP A 350 1.58 4.34 23.12
CA TRP A 350 0.21 3.89 23.21
C TRP A 350 0.17 2.45 23.71
N LEU A 351 -0.45 2.23 24.87
CA LEU A 351 -0.34 0.99 25.64
C LEU A 351 -1.23 -0.14 25.12
N ASP A 352 -2.36 0.22 24.53
CA ASP A 352 -3.35 -0.74 24.08
C ASP A 352 -3.15 -1.08 22.60
N ARG A 353 -3.76 -2.20 22.17
CA ARG A 353 -3.80 -2.62 20.78
C ARG A 353 -5.24 -2.81 20.35
N ARG A 354 -5.48 -2.55 19.08
CA ARG A 354 -6.73 -2.90 18.38
C ARG A 354 -6.39 -3.79 17.21
N GLU A 355 -7.20 -4.81 17.03
CA GLU A 355 -7.10 -5.73 15.91
C GLU A 355 -7.96 -5.26 14.73
N ILE A 356 -7.36 -5.26 13.55
CA ILE A 356 -8.01 -4.95 12.28
C ILE A 356 -8.01 -6.21 11.41
N VAL A 357 -9.13 -6.44 10.74
CA VAL A 357 -9.34 -7.63 9.91
C VAL A 357 -9.89 -7.30 8.53
N ASP A 358 -9.51 -8.12 7.56
CA ASP A 358 -10.11 -8.16 6.23
C ASP A 358 -10.97 -9.42 6.09
N LEU A 359 -12.29 -9.24 6.01
CA LEU A 359 -13.23 -10.34 5.82
C LEU A 359 -13.83 -10.32 4.41
N LEU A 360 -13.95 -11.50 3.81
CA LEU A 360 -14.69 -11.70 2.57
C LEU A 360 -15.93 -12.55 2.86
N CYS A 361 -17.12 -11.96 2.76
CA CYS A 361 -18.40 -12.64 2.91
C CYS A 361 -18.97 -13.00 1.55
N GLY A 362 -19.37 -14.25 1.31
CA GLY A 362 -20.08 -14.66 0.10
C GLY A 362 -21.60 -14.59 0.29
N SER A 363 -22.36 -14.47 -0.80
CA SER A 363 -23.81 -14.66 -0.79
C SER A 363 -24.19 -16.09 -0.35
N ALA A 364 -25.38 -16.28 0.22
CA ALA A 364 -25.91 -17.57 0.64
C ALA A 364 -26.08 -18.59 -0.50
N GLY A 365 -26.16 -18.14 -1.75
CA GLY A 365 -26.27 -18.99 -2.93
C GLY A 365 -25.01 -19.81 -3.25
N ALA A 366 -25.16 -20.84 -4.09
CA ALA A 366 -24.09 -21.79 -4.44
C ALA A 366 -22.79 -21.12 -4.94
N ILE A 367 -22.90 -20.04 -5.72
CA ILE A 367 -21.75 -19.30 -6.25
C ILE A 367 -20.93 -18.65 -5.11
N GLY A 368 -21.60 -18.03 -4.13
CA GLY A 368 -20.93 -17.43 -2.98
C GLY A 368 -20.18 -18.50 -2.17
N ARG A 369 -20.82 -19.64 -1.91
CA ARG A 369 -20.24 -20.78 -1.17
C ARG A 369 -19.01 -21.36 -1.85
N LEU A 370 -19.14 -21.70 -3.13
CA LEU A 370 -18.04 -22.27 -3.91
C LEU A 370 -16.86 -21.30 -4.04
N GLY A 371 -17.13 -20.00 -4.20
CA GLY A 371 -16.08 -18.99 -4.31
C GLY A 371 -15.26 -18.82 -3.04
N VAL A 372 -15.94 -18.70 -1.89
CA VAL A 372 -15.26 -18.60 -0.58
C VAL A 372 -14.47 -19.86 -0.29
N ALA A 373 -15.07 -21.05 -0.48
CA ALA A 373 -14.38 -22.33 -0.27
C ALA A 373 -13.12 -22.46 -1.14
N ALA A 374 -13.21 -22.07 -2.41
CA ALA A 374 -12.06 -22.09 -3.31
C ALA A 374 -10.96 -21.10 -2.92
N LEU A 375 -11.32 -19.91 -2.41
CA LEU A 375 -10.36 -18.93 -1.89
C LEU A 375 -9.72 -19.42 -0.59
N ALA A 376 -10.48 -20.05 0.29
CA ALA A 376 -9.98 -20.64 1.53
C ALA A 376 -8.98 -21.78 1.25
N LEU A 377 -9.30 -22.66 0.28
CA LEU A 377 -8.36 -23.69 -0.18
C LEU A 377 -7.09 -23.07 -0.76
N LYS A 378 -7.21 -22.02 -1.57
CA LYS A 378 -6.05 -21.29 -2.10
C LYS A 378 -5.18 -20.72 -0.97
N GLN A 379 -5.79 -20.12 0.06
CA GLN A 379 -5.08 -19.54 1.20
C GLN A 379 -4.37 -20.63 2.03
N ARG A 380 -4.97 -21.82 2.20
CA ARG A 380 -4.35 -22.98 2.88
C ARG A 380 -3.17 -23.58 2.12
N HIS A 381 -3.19 -23.50 0.79
CA HIS A 381 -2.10 -23.99 -0.08
C HIS A 381 -1.07 -22.92 -0.44
N GLN A 382 -1.30 -21.67 -0.02
CA GLN A 382 -0.25 -20.67 0.02
C GLN A 382 0.54 -20.93 1.31
N LEU A 383 1.85 -21.19 1.18
CA LEU A 383 2.80 -21.01 2.29
C LEU A 383 2.47 -19.67 2.98
N PRO A 384 2.61 -19.58 4.32
CA PRO A 384 2.17 -18.41 5.07
C PRO A 384 2.58 -17.15 4.31
N ALA A 385 1.57 -16.37 3.93
CA ALA A 385 1.82 -15.09 3.28
C ALA A 385 2.82 -14.35 4.18
N GLU A 386 3.92 -13.88 3.59
CA GLU A 386 4.85 -13.01 4.29
C GLU A 386 4.07 -11.98 5.11
N PRO A 387 4.43 -11.76 6.37
CA PRO A 387 3.74 -10.81 7.22
C PRO A 387 3.64 -9.47 6.49
N ALA A 388 2.46 -8.85 6.55
CA ALA A 388 2.27 -7.48 6.08
C ALA A 388 3.31 -6.59 6.79
N TYR A 389 4.28 -6.15 6.00
CA TYR A 389 5.39 -5.24 6.27
C TYR A 389 5.42 -4.53 7.66
N THR A 390 6.43 -4.89 8.44
CA THR A 390 7.01 -4.15 9.57
C THR A 390 7.91 -3.02 9.05
N SER A 391 7.71 -1.75 9.45
CA SER A 391 8.75 -0.73 9.25
C SER A 391 9.92 -1.01 10.21
N PRO A 392 11.17 -1.02 9.74
CA PRO A 392 12.32 -1.04 10.63
C PRO A 392 12.31 0.17 11.55
N GLY A 393 12.62 -0.08 12.82
CA GLY A 393 12.66 0.94 13.86
C GLY A 393 13.59 2.10 13.49
N ALA A 394 13.21 3.29 13.95
CA ALA A 394 13.96 4.53 13.94
C ALA A 394 15.49 4.37 13.82
N MET A 395 16.02 4.47 12.60
CA MET A 395 17.37 4.95 12.36
C MET A 395 17.30 6.47 12.19
N LYS A 396 18.01 7.18 13.07
CA LYS A 396 18.05 8.63 13.19
C LYS A 396 18.90 9.29 12.10
N GLN A 397 18.60 9.06 10.83
CA GLN A 397 19.23 9.81 9.75
C GLN A 397 18.18 10.65 9.03
N LYS A 398 18.50 11.94 8.89
CA LYS A 398 17.83 12.88 7.99
C LYS A 398 17.68 12.15 6.66
N PHE A 399 16.46 11.93 6.18
CA PHE A 399 16.30 11.21 4.93
C PHE A 399 16.84 12.09 3.79
N GLU A 400 18.01 11.73 3.29
CA GLU A 400 18.55 12.28 2.07
C GLU A 400 18.03 11.44 0.90
N PRO A 401 17.42 12.07 -0.12
CA PRO A 401 16.94 11.34 -1.28
C PRO A 401 18.09 10.61 -1.95
N TYR A 402 17.96 9.29 -2.06
CA TYR A 402 18.93 8.47 -2.75
C TYR A 402 18.87 8.61 -4.25
N LEU A 403 17.73 9.01 -4.84
CA LEU A 403 17.53 9.07 -6.28
C LEU A 403 17.31 10.52 -6.73
N GLU A 404 17.86 10.86 -7.88
CA GLU A 404 17.81 12.16 -8.51
C GLU A 404 17.39 12.01 -9.96
N PHE A 405 16.24 12.59 -10.33
CA PHE A 405 15.73 12.56 -11.69
C PHE A 405 14.78 13.73 -11.93
N ASP A 406 14.62 14.12 -13.20
CA ASP A 406 13.61 15.10 -13.59
C ASP A 406 12.21 14.45 -13.64
N PRO A 407 11.25 14.92 -12.84
CA PRO A 407 9.89 14.36 -12.82
C PRO A 407 9.18 14.37 -14.17
N GLN A 408 9.41 15.40 -15.01
CA GLN A 408 8.76 15.51 -16.31
C GLN A 408 9.30 14.47 -17.30
N THR A 409 10.63 14.30 -17.31
CA THR A 409 11.32 13.24 -18.05
C THR A 409 10.84 11.87 -17.61
N PHE A 410 10.75 11.62 -16.29
CA PHE A 410 10.23 10.35 -15.77
C PHE A 410 8.82 10.08 -16.30
N VAL A 411 7.88 11.01 -16.10
CA VAL A 411 6.47 10.80 -16.49
C VAL A 411 6.29 10.72 -18.01
N SER A 412 7.15 11.37 -18.80
CA SER A 412 7.04 11.33 -20.27
C SER A 412 7.63 10.07 -20.89
N LEU A 413 8.69 9.50 -20.30
CA LEU A 413 9.41 8.35 -20.85
C LEU A 413 9.01 7.02 -20.21
N PHE A 414 8.64 7.01 -18.93
CA PHE A 414 8.19 5.82 -18.25
C PHE A 414 6.82 5.35 -18.79
N PRO A 415 6.62 4.05 -19.06
CA PRO A 415 7.57 2.93 -18.89
C PRO A 415 8.26 2.50 -20.19
N ASP A 416 7.98 3.16 -21.32
CA ASP A 416 8.25 2.59 -22.65
C ASP A 416 9.59 3.03 -23.25
N ARG A 417 10.28 4.01 -22.64
CA ARG A 417 11.59 4.50 -23.09
C ARG A 417 12.59 4.52 -21.95
N PRO A 418 13.86 4.18 -22.22
CA PRO A 418 14.90 4.26 -21.21
C PRO A 418 15.26 5.70 -20.91
N PHE A 419 15.65 5.97 -19.68
CA PHE A 419 16.12 7.29 -19.26
C PHE A 419 17.09 7.20 -18.09
N PRO A 420 18.11 8.09 -18.04
CA PRO A 420 19.09 8.09 -16.97
C PRO A 420 18.48 8.62 -15.67
N ILE A 421 18.99 8.10 -14.56
CA ILE A 421 18.71 8.54 -13.19
C ILE A 421 20.05 8.70 -12.49
N ARG A 422 20.16 9.62 -11.53
CA ARG A 422 21.32 9.77 -10.65
C ARG A 422 21.01 9.22 -9.27
N HIS A 423 22.02 8.77 -8.52
CA HIS A 423 21.81 8.31 -7.15
C HIS A 423 23.01 8.52 -6.23
N ARG A 424 22.76 8.53 -4.91
CA ARG A 424 23.76 8.77 -3.85
C ARG A 424 24.12 7.51 -3.05
N LEU A 425 24.12 6.36 -3.70
CA LEU A 425 24.29 5.05 -3.03
C LEU A 425 25.73 4.53 -3.04
N VAL A 426 26.66 5.24 -3.70
CA VAL A 426 28.06 4.80 -3.91
C VAL A 426 28.74 4.42 -2.59
N ASP A 427 28.61 5.27 -1.57
CA ASP A 427 29.24 5.06 -0.26
C ASP A 427 28.29 4.40 0.76
N HIS A 428 27.16 3.85 0.31
CA HIS A 428 26.17 3.30 1.23
C HIS A 428 26.74 2.06 1.95
N PRO A 429 26.70 1.98 3.31
CA PRO A 429 27.33 0.89 4.07
C PRO A 429 26.83 -0.51 3.68
N LEU A 430 25.54 -0.64 3.36
CA LEU A 430 24.95 -1.93 2.92
C LEU A 430 25.44 -2.38 1.54
N LEU A 431 26.05 -1.52 0.73
CA LEU A 431 26.46 -1.86 -0.63
C LEU A 431 27.98 -2.05 -0.74
N GLN A 432 28.67 -2.14 0.41
CA GLN A 432 30.10 -2.45 0.48
C GLN A 432 30.33 -3.96 0.50
N LEU A 433 31.43 -4.43 -0.13
CA LEU A 433 31.72 -5.86 -0.34
C LEU A 433 31.58 -6.72 0.92
N GLU A 434 32.12 -6.26 2.06
CA GLU A 434 32.05 -7.01 3.33
C GLU A 434 30.61 -7.26 3.78
N ARG A 435 29.73 -6.25 3.71
CA ARG A 435 28.33 -6.42 4.11
C ARG A 435 27.56 -7.26 3.08
N LEU A 436 27.92 -7.17 1.80
CA LEU A 436 27.35 -8.02 0.74
C LEU A 436 27.75 -9.49 0.91
N ALA A 437 28.99 -9.78 1.33
CA ALA A 437 29.43 -11.14 1.64
C ALA A 437 28.61 -11.72 2.80
N GLN A 438 28.38 -10.92 3.85
CA GLN A 438 27.50 -11.31 4.96
C GLN A 438 26.05 -11.55 4.48
N LEU A 439 25.47 -10.63 3.70
CA LEU A 439 24.12 -10.79 3.16
C LEU A 439 24.00 -12.09 2.35
N ALA A 440 24.99 -12.38 1.50
CA ALA A 440 25.00 -13.58 0.66
C ALA A 440 25.01 -14.87 1.50
N SER A 441 25.62 -14.86 2.69
CA SER A 441 25.60 -15.99 3.63
C SER A 441 24.27 -16.15 4.41
N GLU A 442 23.53 -15.05 4.58
CA GLU A 442 22.27 -15.00 5.34
C GLU A 442 21.04 -15.32 4.47
N LEU A 443 21.14 -15.08 3.16
CA LEU A 443 20.06 -15.36 2.22
C LEU A 443 19.88 -16.88 1.97
N PRO A 444 18.63 -17.33 1.72
CA PRO A 444 18.38 -18.68 1.22
C PRO A 444 19.24 -19.02 -0.01
N PRO A 445 19.85 -20.22 -0.10
CA PRO A 445 20.76 -20.58 -1.18
C PRO A 445 20.15 -20.50 -2.59
N ASP A 446 18.83 -20.71 -2.72
CA ASP A 446 18.10 -20.60 -3.99
C ASP A 446 17.95 -19.15 -4.49
N LEU A 447 18.23 -18.16 -3.64
CA LEU A 447 18.20 -16.75 -3.95
C LEU A 447 19.60 -16.16 -4.20
N VAL A 448 20.65 -16.96 -4.08
CA VAL A 448 22.03 -16.57 -4.37
C VAL A 448 22.49 -17.30 -5.63
N GLU A 449 22.72 -16.54 -6.69
CA GLU A 449 23.17 -17.07 -7.97
C GLU A 449 24.66 -16.77 -8.16
N CYS A 450 25.46 -17.77 -8.55
CA CYS A 450 26.88 -17.60 -8.84
C CYS A 450 27.22 -18.27 -10.18
N ASN A 451 27.79 -17.51 -11.11
CA ASN A 451 28.10 -17.95 -12.47
C ASN A 451 29.51 -17.50 -12.87
N MET A 452 30.19 -18.26 -13.74
CA MET A 452 31.44 -17.79 -14.39
C MET A 452 31.17 -16.56 -15.29
N GLY A 453 32.06 -15.58 -15.25
CA GLY A 453 31.95 -14.25 -15.86
C GLY A 453 32.56 -14.10 -17.26
N SER A 454 33.45 -15.00 -17.67
CA SER A 454 33.97 -15.05 -19.05
C SER A 454 33.08 -15.94 -19.93
N LEU A 455 31.98 -15.39 -20.44
CA LEU A 455 31.07 -16.07 -21.36
C LEU A 455 31.02 -15.36 -22.74
N PRO A 456 30.93 -16.11 -23.85
CA PRO A 456 30.56 -15.54 -25.15
C PRO A 456 29.16 -14.91 -25.08
N PHE A 457 28.90 -13.82 -25.80
CA PHE A 457 27.61 -13.10 -25.82
C PHE A 457 26.38 -13.96 -26.16
N SER A 458 26.57 -15.19 -26.64
CA SER A 458 25.55 -16.09 -27.19
C SER A 458 25.16 -17.31 -26.35
N LEU A 459 25.68 -17.50 -25.13
CA LEU A 459 25.34 -18.69 -24.31
C LEU A 459 24.07 -18.49 -23.45
N GLY A 460 23.28 -19.57 -23.31
CA GLY A 460 22.13 -19.67 -22.41
C GLY A 460 22.54 -20.22 -21.03
N PHE A 461 21.89 -19.74 -19.96
CA PHE A 461 22.22 -19.97 -18.55
C PHE A 461 22.23 -21.44 -18.08
N ASP A 462 21.51 -22.36 -18.75
CA ASP A 462 21.36 -23.75 -18.28
C ASP A 462 22.65 -24.59 -18.37
N SER A 463 23.80 -23.97 -18.65
CA SER A 463 25.09 -24.64 -18.82
C SER A 463 26.30 -23.83 -18.32
N THR A 464 26.08 -22.80 -17.49
CA THR A 464 27.19 -22.02 -16.92
C THR A 464 27.89 -22.82 -15.81
N PRO A 465 29.22 -23.04 -15.88
CA PRO A 465 29.95 -23.74 -14.81
C PRO A 465 29.87 -22.95 -13.50
N VAL A 466 29.83 -23.66 -12.37
CA VAL A 466 29.95 -23.07 -11.02
C VAL A 466 31.44 -23.03 -10.66
N ASN A 467 31.92 -21.94 -10.05
CA ASN A 467 33.34 -21.70 -9.76
C ASN A 467 33.94 -22.61 -8.66
N GLY A 468 33.12 -23.41 -7.96
CA GLY A 468 33.56 -24.36 -6.94
C GLY A 468 33.97 -23.75 -5.59
N MET A 469 33.85 -22.43 -5.41
CA MET A 469 34.15 -21.72 -4.15
C MET A 469 32.91 -21.62 -3.27
N THR A 470 33.09 -21.36 -1.96
CA THR A 470 31.94 -20.96 -1.13
C THR A 470 31.43 -19.58 -1.56
N ILE A 471 30.17 -19.28 -1.22
CA ILE A 471 29.53 -17.99 -1.55
C ILE A 471 30.32 -16.82 -0.95
N GLU A 472 30.76 -16.94 0.30
CA GLU A 472 31.52 -15.89 0.97
C GLU A 472 32.90 -15.69 0.34
N GLU A 473 33.61 -16.78 0.02
CA GLU A 473 34.90 -16.73 -0.68
C GLU A 473 34.75 -16.10 -2.07
N THR A 474 33.68 -16.39 -2.79
CA THR A 474 33.42 -15.82 -4.12
C THR A 474 33.25 -14.30 -4.03
N VAL A 475 32.50 -13.78 -3.05
CA VAL A 475 32.34 -12.31 -2.90
C VAL A 475 33.67 -11.66 -2.51
N ARG A 476 34.44 -12.28 -1.60
CA ARG A 476 35.73 -11.75 -1.15
C ARG A 476 36.80 -11.78 -2.23
N GLN A 477 36.75 -12.76 -3.13
CA GLN A 477 37.70 -12.95 -4.23
C GLN A 477 37.11 -12.54 -5.59
N ILE A 478 36.03 -11.76 -5.59
CA ILE A 478 35.32 -11.41 -6.84
C ILE A 478 36.19 -10.65 -7.83
N GLU A 479 37.28 -10.03 -7.39
CA GLU A 479 38.25 -9.38 -8.28
C GLU A 479 39.02 -10.38 -9.15
N GLU A 480 39.24 -11.61 -8.68
CA GLU A 480 40.14 -12.60 -9.29
C GLU A 480 39.43 -13.87 -9.77
N CYS A 481 38.20 -14.14 -9.32
CA CYS A 481 37.53 -15.43 -9.57
C CYS A 481 36.73 -15.51 -10.89
N GLU A 482 36.88 -14.52 -11.78
CA GLU A 482 36.21 -14.41 -13.09
C GLU A 482 34.75 -14.86 -13.04
N SER A 483 33.97 -14.36 -12.07
CA SER A 483 32.60 -14.77 -11.79
C SER A 483 31.70 -13.55 -11.61
N TRP A 484 30.39 -13.76 -11.69
CA TRP A 484 29.43 -12.81 -11.18
C TRP A 484 28.40 -13.49 -10.29
N MET A 485 27.93 -12.73 -9.31
CA MET A 485 26.97 -13.14 -8.31
C MET A 485 25.75 -12.25 -8.36
N GLY A 486 24.57 -12.88 -8.32
CA GLY A 486 23.28 -12.22 -8.17
C GLY A 486 22.65 -12.56 -6.83
N LEU A 487 22.47 -11.56 -5.97
CA LEU A 487 21.70 -11.66 -4.73
C LEU A 487 20.26 -11.25 -5.03
N LYS A 488 19.32 -12.20 -4.94
CA LYS A 488 17.91 -12.01 -5.28
C LYS A 488 17.08 -11.77 -4.03
N GLN A 489 16.02 -10.98 -4.18
CA GLN A 489 15.07 -10.67 -3.11
C GLN A 489 15.76 -10.20 -1.81
N ILE A 490 16.74 -9.32 -1.93
CA ILE A 490 17.56 -8.83 -0.80
C ILE A 490 16.71 -8.20 0.32
N GLN A 491 15.49 -7.76 0.01
CA GLN A 491 14.54 -7.23 0.98
C GLN A 491 14.05 -8.24 2.03
N LEU A 492 14.41 -9.53 1.93
CA LEU A 492 14.24 -10.47 3.04
C LEU A 492 15.09 -10.05 4.25
N ASP A 493 16.24 -9.41 4.01
CA ASP A 493 17.01 -8.75 5.06
C ASP A 493 16.34 -7.40 5.45
N PRO A 494 16.11 -7.14 6.76
CA PRO A 494 15.44 -5.92 7.21
C PRO A 494 16.14 -4.60 6.86
N GLU A 495 17.48 -4.56 6.79
CA GLU A 495 18.24 -3.36 6.48
C GLU A 495 18.14 -3.03 4.99
N TYR A 496 18.32 -4.03 4.14
CA TYR A 496 18.14 -3.88 2.68
C TYR A 496 16.70 -3.60 2.31
N ARG A 497 15.73 -4.13 3.06
CA ARG A 497 14.32 -3.78 2.93
C ARG A 497 14.09 -2.29 3.20
N ALA A 498 14.72 -1.72 4.22
CA ALA A 498 14.64 -0.28 4.50
C ALA A 498 15.17 0.54 3.32
N LEU A 499 16.36 0.18 2.83
CA LEU A 499 17.01 0.81 1.68
C LEU A 499 16.14 0.76 0.41
N LEU A 500 15.56 -0.41 0.12
CA LEU A 500 14.66 -0.59 -1.02
C LEU A 500 13.46 0.36 -0.92
N TRP A 501 12.81 0.42 0.25
CA TRP A 501 11.67 1.29 0.46
C TRP A 501 12.02 2.77 0.32
N ASP A 502 13.19 3.18 0.80
CA ASP A 502 13.67 4.55 0.67
C ASP A 502 13.89 4.96 -0.78
N CYS A 503 14.39 4.07 -1.62
CA CYS A 503 14.52 4.32 -3.04
C CYS A 503 13.15 4.30 -3.74
N VAL A 504 12.33 3.29 -3.46
CA VAL A 504 11.08 3.02 -4.18
C VAL A 504 10.02 4.10 -3.97
N ARG A 505 9.92 4.66 -2.75
CA ARG A 505 8.96 5.73 -2.50
C ARG A 505 9.26 7.03 -3.25
N GLN A 506 10.48 7.20 -3.77
CA GLN A 506 10.82 8.34 -4.63
C GLN A 506 10.26 8.13 -6.05
N ILE A 507 10.27 6.91 -6.57
CA ILE A 507 9.78 6.57 -7.92
C ILE A 507 8.26 6.31 -7.98
N TYR A 508 7.67 5.80 -6.88
CA TYR A 508 6.25 5.38 -6.85
C TYR A 508 5.24 6.45 -7.29
N PRO A 509 5.34 7.71 -6.82
CA PRO A 509 4.38 8.75 -7.20
C PRO A 509 4.30 8.97 -8.71
N PHE A 510 5.38 8.68 -9.44
CA PHE A 510 5.45 8.88 -10.89
C PHE A 510 5.11 7.62 -11.67
N SER A 511 5.57 6.45 -11.21
CA SER A 511 5.30 5.19 -11.90
C SER A 511 3.83 4.78 -11.84
N GLU A 512 3.14 5.03 -10.71
CA GLU A 512 1.72 4.69 -10.52
C GLU A 512 0.79 5.52 -11.42
N ILE A 513 1.20 6.72 -11.84
CA ILE A 513 0.40 7.55 -12.78
C ILE A 513 0.23 6.83 -14.13
N LYS A 514 1.29 6.18 -14.61
CA LYS A 514 1.30 5.53 -15.93
C LYS A 514 0.96 4.05 -15.87
N ARG A 515 1.41 3.35 -14.82
CA ARG A 515 1.27 1.90 -14.65
C ARG A 515 0.84 1.56 -13.22
N PRO A 516 -0.45 1.77 -12.89
CA PRO A 516 -0.92 1.59 -11.53
C PRO A 516 -0.94 0.12 -11.09
N GLY A 517 -0.96 -0.06 -9.78
CA GLY A 517 -1.11 -1.35 -9.13
C GLY A 517 0.19 -2.13 -9.14
N THR A 518 1.24 -1.54 -8.59
CA THR A 518 2.52 -2.22 -8.37
C THR A 518 2.34 -3.49 -7.54
N GLN A 519 3.02 -4.55 -7.97
CA GLN A 519 3.05 -5.89 -7.42
C GLN A 519 4.48 -6.42 -7.51
N GLN A 520 4.83 -7.38 -6.64
CA GLN A 520 6.13 -8.06 -6.67
C GLN A 520 7.30 -7.07 -6.68
N LEU A 521 7.31 -6.17 -5.68
CA LEU A 521 8.44 -5.27 -5.47
C LEU A 521 9.62 -6.08 -4.95
N GLU A 522 10.70 -6.11 -5.71
CA GLU A 522 11.90 -6.90 -5.40
C GLU A 522 13.16 -6.10 -5.69
N ALA A 523 14.22 -6.41 -4.95
CA ALA A 523 15.54 -5.85 -5.22
C ALA A 523 16.60 -6.94 -5.42
N TYR A 524 17.53 -6.63 -6.30
CA TYR A 524 18.60 -7.49 -6.74
C TYR A 524 19.94 -6.77 -6.59
N ILE A 525 20.97 -7.44 -6.09
CA ILE A 525 22.34 -6.92 -6.15
C ILE A 525 23.17 -7.81 -7.05
N PHE A 526 23.87 -7.19 -7.99
CA PHE A 526 24.83 -7.87 -8.86
C PHE A 526 26.25 -7.46 -8.45
N ILE A 527 27.10 -8.45 -8.24
CA ILE A 527 28.53 -8.30 -7.91
C ILE A 527 29.30 -9.04 -9.00
N SER A 528 30.17 -8.37 -9.74
CA SER A 528 30.80 -8.96 -10.92
C SER A 528 32.30 -8.70 -10.98
N SER A 529 33.06 -9.71 -11.40
CA SER A 529 34.48 -9.58 -11.72
C SER A 529 34.71 -8.60 -12.87
N PRO A 530 35.90 -7.98 -12.94
CA PRO A 530 36.33 -7.18 -14.09
C PRO A 530 36.02 -7.85 -15.43
N GLY A 531 35.54 -7.06 -16.40
CA GLY A 531 35.29 -7.54 -17.77
C GLY A 531 34.12 -8.52 -17.96
N SER A 532 33.43 -8.92 -16.88
CA SER A 532 32.31 -9.88 -16.97
C SER A 532 31.21 -9.37 -17.90
N VAL A 533 30.67 -10.28 -18.71
CA VAL A 533 29.60 -10.00 -19.66
C VAL A 533 28.32 -10.69 -19.21
N THR A 534 27.24 -9.92 -19.08
CA THR A 534 25.88 -10.46 -19.03
C THR A 534 25.36 -10.58 -20.46
N PRO A 535 25.06 -11.81 -20.95
CA PRO A 535 24.65 -12.04 -22.33
C PRO A 535 23.38 -11.29 -22.72
N PHE A 536 23.09 -11.25 -24.02
CA PHE A 536 21.92 -10.55 -24.56
C PHE A 536 20.59 -11.16 -24.07
N HIS A 537 19.83 -10.40 -23.28
CA HIS A 537 18.59 -10.83 -22.62
C HIS A 537 17.61 -9.65 -22.47
N PHE A 538 16.41 -9.90 -21.98
CA PHE A 538 15.47 -8.84 -21.58
C PHE A 538 14.89 -9.09 -20.20
N ASP A 539 14.48 -8.02 -19.55
CA ASP A 539 13.79 -8.08 -18.25
C ASP A 539 12.29 -8.26 -18.42
N ASP A 540 11.69 -9.00 -17.50
CA ASP A 540 10.24 -9.19 -17.43
C ASP A 540 9.56 -8.37 -16.32
N GLU A 541 10.32 -7.46 -15.69
CA GLU A 541 9.89 -6.46 -14.71
C GLU A 541 10.25 -5.04 -15.16
N HIS A 542 9.56 -4.03 -14.60
CA HIS A 542 10.06 -2.66 -14.65
C HIS A 542 11.32 -2.61 -13.80
N ASN A 543 12.42 -2.09 -14.33
CA ASN A 543 13.71 -2.17 -13.65
C ASN A 543 14.40 -0.78 -13.61
N PHE A 544 14.93 -0.45 -12.44
CA PHE A 544 15.81 0.68 -12.20
C PHE A 544 17.16 0.14 -11.75
N LEU A 545 18.13 0.12 -12.66
CA LEU A 545 19.48 -0.35 -12.40
C LEU A 545 20.35 0.82 -11.91
N LEU A 546 20.97 0.70 -10.74
CA LEU A 546 21.75 1.73 -10.07
C LEU A 546 23.20 1.25 -9.90
N GLN A 547 24.17 1.94 -10.52
CA GLN A 547 25.57 1.56 -10.52
C GLN A 547 26.29 2.12 -9.28
N VAL A 548 26.75 1.24 -8.40
CA VAL A 548 27.33 1.60 -7.10
C VAL A 548 28.85 1.68 -7.15
N ARG A 549 29.51 0.65 -7.71
CA ARG A 549 30.97 0.55 -7.80
C ARG A 549 31.37 0.04 -9.18
N GLY A 550 32.52 0.49 -9.68
CA GLY A 550 33.01 0.13 -11.01
C GLY A 550 32.16 0.75 -12.12
N SER A 551 32.46 0.39 -13.36
CA SER A 551 31.73 0.88 -14.53
C SER A 551 31.07 -0.27 -15.29
N LYS A 552 30.02 0.06 -16.05
CA LYS A 552 29.43 -0.86 -17.01
C LYS A 552 28.93 -0.14 -18.24
N THR A 553 29.01 -0.84 -19.35
CA THR A 553 28.40 -0.46 -20.62
C THR A 553 27.18 -1.33 -20.83
N MET A 554 26.02 -0.71 -21.02
CA MET A 554 24.77 -1.40 -21.32
C MET A 554 24.29 -0.95 -22.70
N HIS A 555 24.15 -1.88 -23.63
CA HIS A 555 23.59 -1.60 -24.95
C HIS A 555 22.20 -2.19 -25.05
N MET A 556 21.22 -1.39 -25.46
CA MET A 556 19.81 -1.74 -25.39
C MET A 556 19.05 -1.37 -26.66
N TRP A 557 18.09 -2.22 -27.03
CA TRP A 557 17.22 -2.04 -28.19
C TRP A 557 15.77 -1.86 -27.76
N ASP A 558 14.94 -1.33 -28.66
CA ASP A 558 13.51 -1.17 -28.45
C ASP A 558 12.78 -2.51 -28.69
N ALA A 559 12.12 -3.04 -27.66
CA ALA A 559 11.37 -4.30 -27.73
C ALA A 559 10.20 -4.26 -28.72
N ARG A 560 9.75 -3.05 -29.10
CA ARG A 560 8.64 -2.87 -30.04
C ARG A 560 9.07 -3.13 -31.48
N ASP A 561 10.37 -3.17 -31.75
CA ASP A 561 10.88 -3.59 -33.06
C ASP A 561 10.81 -5.13 -33.18
N PRO A 562 9.93 -5.67 -34.03
CA PRO A 562 9.77 -7.11 -34.19
C PRO A 562 11.01 -7.80 -34.79
N ASN A 563 11.95 -7.04 -35.38
CA ASN A 563 13.23 -7.57 -35.86
C ASN A 563 14.20 -7.87 -34.71
N VAL A 564 14.02 -7.19 -33.57
CA VAL A 564 14.84 -7.34 -32.37
C VAL A 564 14.24 -8.40 -31.44
N VAL A 565 12.98 -8.23 -31.01
CA VAL A 565 12.29 -9.20 -30.15
C VAL A 565 11.01 -9.67 -30.82
N THR A 566 10.98 -10.95 -31.21
CA THR A 566 9.76 -11.55 -31.74
C THR A 566 8.77 -11.84 -30.62
N TYR A 567 7.46 -11.72 -30.90
CA TYR A 567 6.43 -12.13 -29.95
C TYR A 567 6.56 -13.59 -29.50
N GLN A 568 7.04 -14.50 -30.38
CA GLN A 568 7.29 -15.88 -30.00
C GLN A 568 8.45 -16.04 -29.01
N ALA A 569 9.41 -15.12 -28.99
CA ALA A 569 10.47 -15.12 -27.98
C ALA A 569 9.90 -14.73 -26.61
N LEU A 570 9.09 -13.66 -26.53
CA LEU A 570 8.38 -13.27 -25.31
C LEU A 570 7.46 -14.39 -24.79
N GLU A 571 6.70 -15.03 -25.69
CA GLU A 571 5.83 -16.16 -25.37
C GLU A 571 6.60 -17.34 -24.77
N ARG A 572 7.75 -17.70 -25.35
CA ARG A 572 8.63 -18.77 -24.84
C ARG A 572 9.20 -18.43 -23.46
N ALA A 573 9.70 -17.21 -23.27
CA ALA A 573 10.25 -16.78 -21.99
C ALA A 573 9.21 -16.85 -20.86
N TYR A 574 7.99 -16.34 -21.11
CA TYR A 574 6.89 -16.44 -20.14
C TYR A 574 6.36 -17.84 -19.91
N ASN A 575 6.85 -18.83 -20.67
CA ASN A 575 6.51 -20.24 -20.58
C ASN A 575 7.69 -21.09 -20.05
N GLY A 576 8.70 -20.45 -19.47
CA GLY A 576 9.79 -21.12 -18.75
C GLY A 576 11.06 -21.32 -19.58
N SER A 577 11.12 -20.84 -20.82
CA SER A 577 12.41 -20.74 -21.53
C SER A 577 13.28 -19.64 -20.93
N PRO A 578 14.61 -19.73 -21.03
CA PRO A 578 15.51 -18.65 -20.64
C PRO A 578 15.17 -17.33 -21.34
N ARG A 579 15.42 -16.21 -20.65
CA ARG A 579 15.19 -14.85 -21.18
C ARG A 579 16.28 -14.40 -22.16
N ASN A 580 17.39 -15.14 -22.24
CA ASN A 580 18.44 -14.90 -23.20
C ASN A 580 17.91 -15.17 -24.61
N ILE A 581 18.17 -14.24 -25.51
CA ILE A 581 17.79 -14.37 -26.93
C ILE A 581 19.07 -14.36 -27.78
N PRO A 582 19.11 -15.11 -28.90
CA PRO A 582 20.29 -15.12 -29.77
C PRO A 582 20.63 -13.70 -30.24
N TYR A 583 21.84 -13.25 -29.92
CA TYR A 583 22.37 -12.00 -30.44
C TYR A 583 22.69 -12.17 -31.93
N LYS A 584 22.18 -11.26 -32.77
CA LYS A 584 22.47 -11.22 -34.21
C LYS A 584 23.46 -10.08 -34.46
N GLU A 585 24.59 -10.37 -35.08
CA GLU A 585 25.62 -9.36 -35.39
C GLU A 585 25.06 -8.20 -36.25
N GLU A 586 24.07 -8.47 -37.08
CA GLU A 586 23.33 -7.49 -37.88
C GLU A 586 22.64 -6.38 -37.03
N LEU A 587 22.37 -6.66 -35.75
CA LEU A 587 21.77 -5.71 -34.81
C LEU A 587 22.79 -4.81 -34.11
N ALA A 588 24.10 -5.09 -34.26
CA ALA A 588 25.17 -4.42 -33.53
C ALA A 588 25.27 -2.91 -33.80
N ALA A 589 24.86 -2.48 -35.00
CA ALA A 589 24.85 -1.06 -35.39
C ALA A 589 23.55 -0.33 -34.99
N GLN A 590 22.57 -1.04 -34.45
CA GLN A 590 21.28 -0.52 -33.99
C GLN A 590 21.28 -0.46 -32.46
N GLY A 591 20.34 0.26 -31.84
CA GLY A 591 20.23 0.34 -30.38
C GLY A 591 20.94 1.55 -29.78
N GLN A 592 20.90 1.65 -28.46
CA GLN A 592 21.45 2.76 -27.69
C GLN A 592 22.42 2.24 -26.63
N THR A 593 23.63 2.78 -26.63
CA THR A 593 24.65 2.52 -25.59
C THR A 593 24.48 3.48 -24.42
N PHE A 594 24.54 2.94 -23.21
CA PHE A 594 24.57 3.67 -21.95
C PHE A 594 25.82 3.29 -21.17
N GLU A 595 26.65 4.29 -20.87
CA GLU A 595 27.80 4.13 -19.96
C GLU A 595 27.35 4.51 -18.55
N LEU A 596 27.50 3.58 -17.60
CA LEU A 596 27.14 3.79 -16.20
C LEU A 596 28.40 3.74 -15.34
N ARG A 597 28.62 4.83 -14.59
CA ARG A 597 29.68 4.98 -13.58
C ARG A 597 29.05 5.00 -12.19
N PRO A 598 29.85 4.95 -11.10
CA PRO A 598 29.31 5.09 -9.76
C PRO A 598 28.41 6.33 -9.61
N GLY A 599 27.18 6.13 -9.15
CA GLY A 599 26.16 7.17 -8.99
C GLY A 599 25.27 7.38 -10.22
N ASP A 600 25.54 6.71 -11.33
CA ASP A 600 24.64 6.63 -12.48
C ASP A 600 23.63 5.50 -12.32
N GLY A 601 22.42 5.72 -12.81
CA GLY A 601 21.38 4.71 -12.91
C GLY A 601 20.61 4.83 -14.21
N LEU A 602 19.86 3.78 -14.54
CA LEU A 602 19.11 3.67 -15.77
C LEU A 602 17.75 3.03 -15.51
N HIS A 603 16.69 3.68 -15.97
CA HIS A 603 15.41 2.99 -16.15
C HIS A 603 15.52 2.08 -17.38
N VAL A 604 15.29 0.78 -17.15
CA VAL A 604 15.28 -0.26 -18.17
C VAL A 604 13.81 -0.63 -18.43
N PRO A 605 13.27 -0.28 -19.61
CA PRO A 605 11.92 -0.67 -19.99
C PRO A 605 11.77 -2.19 -20.03
N VAL A 606 10.59 -2.66 -19.65
CA VAL A 606 10.21 -4.06 -19.76
C VAL A 606 10.41 -4.55 -21.20
N HIS A 607 10.94 -5.77 -21.34
CA HIS A 607 11.23 -6.45 -22.61
C HIS A 607 12.30 -5.83 -23.50
N ASN A 608 12.80 -4.62 -23.22
CA ASN A 608 13.88 -4.04 -24.01
C ASN A 608 15.13 -4.91 -23.86
N PRO A 609 15.57 -5.60 -24.93
CA PRO A 609 16.67 -6.52 -24.79
C PRO A 609 17.97 -5.74 -24.75
N HIS A 610 18.92 -6.25 -24.00
CA HIS A 610 20.17 -5.61 -23.74
C HIS A 610 21.26 -6.62 -23.37
N TRP A 611 22.50 -6.23 -23.59
CA TRP A 611 23.66 -6.88 -22.99
C TRP A 611 24.37 -5.89 -22.07
N VAL A 612 25.11 -6.40 -21.09
CA VAL A 612 25.89 -5.59 -20.16
C VAL A 612 27.32 -6.10 -20.15
N GLN A 613 28.29 -5.19 -20.28
CA GLN A 613 29.71 -5.47 -20.12
C GLN A 613 30.26 -4.63 -18.98
N ASN A 614 30.86 -5.27 -17.98
CA ASN A 614 31.53 -4.57 -16.90
C ASN A 614 32.92 -4.07 -17.32
N GLY A 615 33.33 -2.94 -16.76
CA GLY A 615 34.65 -2.34 -16.97
C GLY A 615 35.79 -3.13 -16.31
N PRO A 616 37.00 -2.54 -16.24
CA PRO A 616 38.20 -3.23 -15.75
C PRO A 616 38.27 -3.39 -14.22
N GLU A 617 37.23 -2.98 -13.49
CA GLU A 617 37.16 -3.04 -12.03
C GLU A 617 35.98 -3.93 -11.59
N VAL A 618 36.00 -4.38 -10.33
CA VAL A 618 34.83 -5.01 -9.70
C VAL A 618 33.61 -4.10 -9.81
N SER A 619 32.52 -4.65 -10.33
CA SER A 619 31.28 -3.91 -10.57
C SER A 619 30.21 -4.33 -9.55
N ILE A 620 29.57 -3.36 -8.90
CA ILE A 620 28.44 -3.57 -8.00
C ILE A 620 27.28 -2.71 -8.46
N SER A 621 26.10 -3.32 -8.58
CA SER A 621 24.87 -2.58 -8.88
C SER A 621 23.66 -3.09 -8.12
N LEU A 622 22.75 -2.18 -7.81
CA LEU A 622 21.45 -2.45 -7.21
C LEU A 622 20.37 -2.29 -8.27
N SER A 623 19.55 -3.32 -8.46
CA SER A 623 18.35 -3.30 -9.30
C SER A 623 17.12 -3.19 -8.41
N ILE A 624 16.25 -2.21 -8.70
CA ILE A 624 14.94 -2.09 -8.08
C ILE A 624 13.90 -2.47 -9.13
N THR A 625 13.13 -3.51 -8.84
CA THR A 625 12.22 -4.11 -9.81
C THR A 625 10.81 -4.24 -9.28
N PHE A 626 9.83 -4.09 -10.18
CA PHE A 626 8.45 -4.37 -9.85
C PHE A 626 7.59 -4.67 -11.08
N ARG A 627 6.40 -5.22 -10.84
CA ARG A 627 5.42 -5.50 -11.88
C ARG A 627 4.19 -4.62 -11.72
N SER A 628 3.70 -4.10 -12.82
CA SER A 628 2.41 -3.40 -12.84
C SER A 628 1.25 -4.37 -13.13
N ALA A 629 0.03 -3.99 -12.75
CA ALA A 629 -1.16 -4.78 -13.09
C ALA A 629 -1.32 -5.01 -14.61
N ALA A 630 -0.88 -4.04 -15.43
CA ALA A 630 -0.85 -4.16 -16.88
C ALA A 630 0.16 -5.21 -17.35
N LEU A 631 1.38 -5.19 -16.80
CA LEU A 631 2.42 -6.17 -17.12
C LEU A 631 2.04 -7.60 -16.70
N VAL A 632 1.36 -7.76 -15.57
CA VAL A 632 0.83 -9.06 -15.14
C VAL A 632 -0.22 -9.60 -16.12
N LYS A 633 -1.00 -8.71 -16.76
CA LYS A 633 -1.94 -9.10 -17.81
C LYS A 633 -1.20 -9.55 -19.06
N GLU A 634 -0.25 -8.76 -19.52
CA GLU A 634 0.59 -9.02 -20.70
C GLU A 634 1.32 -10.36 -20.60
N SER A 635 2.11 -10.57 -19.54
CA SER A 635 2.85 -11.81 -19.31
C SER A 635 1.96 -13.06 -19.30
N THR A 636 0.75 -12.93 -18.74
CA THR A 636 -0.22 -14.01 -18.71
C THR A 636 -0.79 -14.32 -20.10
N VAL A 637 -0.95 -13.32 -20.98
CA VAL A 637 -1.37 -13.54 -22.37
C VAL A 637 -0.26 -14.21 -23.17
N HIS A 638 0.99 -13.76 -23.02
CA HIS A 638 2.14 -14.38 -23.68
C HIS A 638 2.27 -15.86 -23.32
N TRP A 639 2.24 -16.19 -22.03
CA TRP A 639 2.23 -17.58 -21.57
C TRP A 639 1.10 -18.41 -22.22
N PHE A 640 -0.10 -17.83 -22.35
CA PHE A 640 -1.23 -18.56 -22.92
C PHE A 640 -1.10 -18.78 -24.41
N ASN A 641 -0.63 -17.77 -25.14
CA ASN A 641 -0.33 -17.93 -26.55
C ASN A 641 0.73 -19.02 -26.76
N ALA A 642 1.78 -19.06 -25.92
CA ALA A 642 2.78 -20.13 -25.95
C ALA A 642 2.14 -21.51 -25.78
N LYS A 643 1.27 -21.67 -24.78
CA LYS A 643 0.52 -22.92 -24.54
C LYS A 643 -0.44 -23.30 -25.67
N LEU A 644 -0.98 -22.33 -26.39
CA LEU A 644 -1.80 -22.59 -27.59
C LEU A 644 -0.92 -23.04 -28.76
N ARG A 645 0.26 -22.43 -28.95
CA ARG A 645 1.22 -22.82 -29.98
C ARG A 645 1.81 -24.21 -29.76
N GLU A 646 2.14 -24.57 -28.53
CA GLU A 646 2.54 -25.94 -28.16
C GLU A 646 1.49 -26.99 -28.58
N ARG A 647 0.21 -26.60 -28.68
CA ARG A 647 -0.90 -27.45 -29.11
C ARG A 647 -1.21 -27.34 -30.61
N GLY A 648 -0.35 -26.68 -31.39
CA GLY A 648 -0.50 -26.49 -32.83
C GLY A 648 -1.41 -25.34 -33.26
N TRP A 649 -1.86 -24.47 -32.34
CA TRP A 649 -2.69 -23.32 -32.68
C TRP A 649 -1.83 -22.11 -33.06
N SER A 650 -2.36 -21.22 -33.89
CA SER A 650 -1.70 -19.96 -34.28
C SER A 650 -2.41 -18.73 -33.69
N PRO A 651 -2.24 -18.43 -32.38
CA PRO A 651 -2.83 -17.24 -31.79
C PRO A 651 -2.21 -15.96 -32.38
N ARG A 652 -3.02 -14.90 -32.46
CA ARG A 652 -2.51 -13.55 -32.78
C ARG A 652 -1.58 -13.06 -31.65
N PRO A 653 -0.56 -12.25 -31.94
CA PRO A 653 0.22 -11.51 -30.95
C PRO A 653 -0.61 -10.72 -29.91
N PHE A 654 0.05 -10.33 -28.82
CA PHE A 654 -0.50 -9.39 -27.83
C PHE A 654 -0.47 -7.97 -28.41
N GLN A 655 -1.47 -7.15 -28.10
CA GLN A 655 -1.74 -5.80 -28.62
C GLN A 655 -2.35 -5.72 -30.04
N ASP A 656 -2.49 -6.84 -30.76
CA ASP A 656 -3.23 -6.88 -32.03
C ASP A 656 -4.74 -6.60 -31.87
N ALA A 657 -5.33 -6.92 -30.71
CA ALA A 657 -6.76 -6.74 -30.44
C ALA A 657 -7.07 -6.70 -28.92
N PRO A 658 -7.22 -5.51 -28.30
CA PRO A 658 -7.34 -5.36 -26.84
C PRO A 658 -8.46 -6.18 -26.18
N VAL A 659 -9.59 -6.34 -26.87
CA VAL A 659 -10.72 -7.16 -26.40
C VAL A 659 -10.36 -8.64 -26.38
N ARG A 660 -9.65 -9.12 -27.43
CA ARG A 660 -9.21 -10.51 -27.55
C ARG A 660 -8.12 -10.84 -26.55
N ASP A 661 -7.19 -9.93 -26.29
CA ASP A 661 -6.14 -10.14 -25.28
C ASP A 661 -6.72 -10.20 -23.88
N THR A 662 -7.76 -9.42 -23.63
CA THR A 662 -8.56 -9.55 -22.40
C THR A 662 -9.20 -10.94 -22.32
N ALA A 663 -9.81 -11.43 -23.41
CA ALA A 663 -10.39 -12.78 -23.43
C ALA A 663 -9.36 -13.89 -23.21
N LYS A 664 -8.19 -13.80 -23.86
CA LYS A 664 -7.03 -14.70 -23.72
C LYS A 664 -6.45 -14.67 -22.32
N TYR A 665 -6.19 -13.49 -21.76
CA TYR A 665 -5.68 -13.30 -20.39
C TYR A 665 -6.50 -14.11 -19.39
N PHE A 666 -7.81 -14.09 -19.57
CA PHE A 666 -8.67 -14.79 -18.66
C PHE A 666 -8.89 -16.28 -18.97
N ALA A 667 -8.81 -16.68 -20.24
CA ALA A 667 -8.71 -18.10 -20.61
C ALA A 667 -7.45 -18.72 -20.00
N ALA A 668 -6.33 -18.01 -20.12
CA ALA A 668 -5.04 -18.36 -19.52
C ALA A 668 -5.16 -18.63 -18.02
N ARG A 669 -5.80 -17.72 -17.29
CA ARG A 669 -5.99 -17.87 -15.84
C ARG A 669 -6.90 -19.04 -15.48
N ALA A 670 -7.88 -19.37 -16.31
CA ALA A 670 -8.68 -20.58 -16.13
C ALA A 670 -7.81 -21.83 -16.33
N VAL A 671 -6.99 -21.87 -17.39
CA VAL A 671 -6.07 -22.99 -17.66
C VAL A 671 -5.02 -23.15 -16.56
N ARG A 672 -4.36 -22.07 -16.12
CA ARG A 672 -3.41 -22.11 -14.97
C ARG A 672 -4.07 -22.64 -13.71
N ARG A 673 -5.33 -22.27 -13.46
CA ARG A 673 -6.09 -22.76 -12.31
C ARG A 673 -6.38 -24.26 -12.45
N SER A 674 -6.79 -24.73 -13.62
CA SER A 674 -7.02 -26.15 -13.89
C SER A 674 -5.75 -27.00 -13.78
N MET A 675 -4.60 -26.51 -14.29
CA MET A 675 -3.30 -27.19 -14.18
C MET A 675 -2.90 -27.40 -12.71
N ARG A 676 -3.06 -26.36 -11.87
CA ARG A 676 -2.81 -26.44 -10.41
C ARG A 676 -3.70 -27.45 -9.69
N TYR A 677 -4.95 -27.65 -10.10
CA TYR A 677 -5.84 -28.67 -9.52
C TYR A 677 -5.46 -30.10 -9.96
N LEU A 678 -4.74 -30.25 -11.07
CA LEU A 678 -4.32 -31.55 -11.62
C LEU A 678 -2.88 -31.93 -11.22
N GLY A 679 -2.24 -31.14 -10.34
CA GLY A 679 -0.87 -31.40 -9.88
C GLY A 679 0.20 -31.32 -10.98
N ARG A 680 -0.03 -30.51 -12.02
CA ARG A 680 0.89 -30.32 -13.16
C ARG A 680 1.30 -28.87 -13.33
#